data_AF-A0A8J8XEM8-F1
#
_entry.id   AF-A0A8J8XEM8-F1
#
_cell.length_a   1.000
_cell.length_b   1.000
_cell.length_c   1.000
_cell.angle_alpha   90.00
_cell.angle_beta   90.00
_cell.angle_gamma   90.00
#
_symmetry.space_group_name_H-M   'P 1'
#
loop_
_entity.id
_entity.type
_entity.pdbx_description
1 polymer ?
#
loop_
_entity_poly.entity_id
_entity_poly.type
_entity_poly.pdbx_seq_one_letter_code
_entity_poly.pdbx_strand_id
1 'polypeptide(L)'
;MRRRRARSAPAQSAGRRGRLESGSGPCKTVVARLFLAALVEHCVAALRPTGSTMLKKFDKKDEESGGGSNPFQHLEKSAVLQEARVFNETPINPRKCAHILTKILYLINQGEHLGTTEATEAFFAMTKLFQSNDPTLRRMCYLTIKEMSCIAEDVIIVTSSLTKDMTGKEDNYRGPAVRALCQITDSTMLQAIERYMKQAIVDKVPSVSSSALVSSLHLLKCSFDVVKRWVNEAQEAASSDNIMVQYHALGLLYHVRKNDRLAVNKMISKVTRHGLKSPFAYCMMIRVASKQLEEEDGSRDSPLFDFIESCLRNKHEMVVYEAASAIVNLPGCSAKELAPAVSVLQLFCSSPKAALRYAAVRTLNKVAMKHPSAVTACNLDLENLVTDSNRSIATLAITTLLKTGSESSIDRLMKQISSFMSEISDEFKVVVVQAISALCQKYPRKHAVLMNFLFTMLREEGGFEYKRAIVDCIISIIEENSESKETGLSHLCEFIEDCEFTVLATRILHLLGQEGPKTTNPSKYIRFIYNRVVLEHEEVRAGAVSALAKFGAQNEEMLPSILVLLKRCVMDDDNEVRDRATFYLNVLEQKQKALNAGYILNGLTVSIPGLERALQQYTLEPSEKPFDLKSVPLATAPMAEQRTESTPITAVKQPEKVAATRQEIFQEQLAAVPEFRGLGPLFKSSPEPVALTESETEYVIRCTKHTFTDHMVFQFDCTNTLNDQTLENVTVQMEPTEAYEVLCYMPARSLPYNQPGTCYTLVALPKEDPTAVACTFSCMMKFTVKDCDPTTGETDDEGYEDEYVLEDLEVTVADHIQKVMKLNFEAAWDEVGDEFEKEETFTLSTIKTLEEAVGNIVKFLGMHPCERSDKVPDNKNTHTLLLAGVFRGGHDILVRARLLLLDTVTMQVTARSLEELPVDIILASVG
;
A
#
# COMPACT_ATOMS: atom_id res chain seq x y z
N MET A 1 -25.45 -42.45 24.92
CA MET A 1 -24.19 -42.78 25.63
C MET A 1 -23.05 -41.89 25.09
N ARG A 2 -22.31 -41.20 25.98
CA ARG A 2 -21.03 -40.46 25.78
C ARG A 2 -20.96 -39.42 24.64
N ARG A 3 -21.33 -38.14 24.84
CA ARG A 3 -20.48 -37.00 25.31
C ARG A 3 -19.01 -37.03 24.83
N ARG A 4 -18.68 -36.18 23.84
CA ARG A 4 -17.34 -35.57 23.67
C ARG A 4 -17.46 -34.06 23.91
N ARG A 5 -16.87 -33.60 25.02
CA ARG A 5 -16.64 -32.18 25.34
C ARG A 5 -15.28 -31.79 24.78
N ALA A 6 -15.24 -30.75 23.96
CA ALA A 6 -14.04 -29.96 23.71
C ALA A 6 -13.70 -29.17 25.00
N ARG A 7 -12.40 -29.11 25.36
CA ARG A 7 -11.89 -28.23 26.42
C ARG A 7 -10.90 -27.24 25.81
N SER A 8 -11.30 -25.99 25.97
CA SER A 8 -10.54 -24.74 26.01
C SER A 8 -9.19 -24.81 26.73
N ALA A 9 -8.19 -24.13 26.19
CA ALA A 9 -7.02 -23.62 26.91
C ALA A 9 -6.97 -22.08 26.76
N PRO A 10 -6.60 -21.32 27.81
CA PRO A 10 -6.84 -19.88 27.89
C PRO A 10 -5.67 -19.03 27.38
N ALA A 11 -6.03 -17.85 26.86
CA ALA A 11 -5.12 -16.74 26.57
C ALA A 11 -4.95 -15.86 27.83
N GLN A 12 -3.72 -15.50 28.18
CA GLN A 12 -3.41 -14.33 29.02
C GLN A 12 -2.09 -13.68 28.58
N SER A 13 -2.25 -12.49 27.98
CA SER A 13 -1.47 -11.25 28.10
C SER A 13 0.04 -11.26 28.40
N ALA A 14 0.82 -10.68 27.49
CA ALA A 14 1.84 -9.67 27.84
C ALA A 14 2.11 -8.78 26.61
N GLY A 15 1.56 -7.56 26.64
CA GLY A 15 1.85 -6.52 25.66
C GLY A 15 3.19 -5.83 25.95
N ARG A 16 4.05 -5.75 24.94
CA ARG A 16 5.08 -4.71 24.82
C ARG A 16 5.13 -4.26 23.36
N ARG A 17 4.67 -3.03 23.13
CA ARG A 17 4.84 -2.28 21.88
C ARG A 17 6.34 -2.09 21.63
N GLY A 18 6.85 -2.62 20.52
CA GLY A 18 8.19 -2.33 19.99
C GLY A 18 8.07 -1.46 18.75
N ARG A 19 8.69 -0.28 18.79
CA ARG A 19 8.83 0.67 17.69
C ARG A 19 9.45 0.00 16.46
N LEU A 20 8.94 0.36 15.29
CA LEU A 20 9.53 0.10 13.98
C LEU A 20 10.88 0.83 13.87
N GLU A 21 11.98 0.09 13.82
CA GLU A 21 13.26 0.58 13.31
C GLU A 21 13.60 -0.12 11.99
N SER A 22 13.90 0.69 10.99
CA SER A 22 14.38 0.33 9.66
C SER A 22 15.74 -0.36 9.68
N GLY A 23 15.88 -1.47 8.95
CA GLY A 23 17.17 -1.92 8.41
C GLY A 23 17.71 -3.27 8.92
N SER A 24 17.86 -4.21 7.98
CA SER A 24 18.56 -5.50 8.09
C SER A 24 17.82 -6.67 8.79
N GLY A 25 16.92 -7.31 8.03
CA GLY A 25 16.36 -8.63 8.34
C GLY A 25 17.30 -9.82 8.02
N PRO A 26 16.79 -11.06 8.07
CA PRO A 26 17.25 -12.19 8.89
C PRO A 26 18.30 -13.12 8.24
N CYS A 27 19.05 -12.65 7.25
CA CYS A 27 20.00 -13.49 6.49
C CYS A 27 21.24 -13.95 7.28
N LYS A 28 21.62 -13.25 8.36
CA LYS A 28 22.84 -13.59 9.13
C LYS A 28 22.70 -14.89 9.91
N THR A 29 21.50 -15.21 10.41
CA THR A 29 21.25 -16.41 11.22
C THR A 29 21.16 -17.66 10.36
N VAL A 30 20.58 -17.56 9.16
CA VAL A 30 20.42 -18.71 8.24
C VAL A 30 21.73 -19.06 7.54
N VAL A 31 22.49 -18.07 7.08
CA VAL A 31 23.79 -18.30 6.42
C VAL A 31 24.86 -18.77 7.42
N ALA A 32 24.87 -18.25 8.65
CA ALA A 32 25.74 -18.77 9.71
C ALA A 32 25.38 -20.21 10.09
N ARG A 33 24.08 -20.55 10.18
CA ARG A 33 23.62 -21.92 10.43
C ARG A 33 23.95 -22.88 9.28
N LEU A 34 23.86 -22.45 8.02
CA LEU A 34 24.25 -23.24 6.85
C LEU A 34 25.77 -23.42 6.74
N PHE A 35 26.56 -22.38 7.04
CA PHE A 35 28.03 -22.51 7.10
C PHE A 35 28.49 -23.39 8.25
N LEU A 36 27.82 -23.33 9.40
CA LEU A 36 28.09 -24.18 10.56
C LEU A 36 27.72 -25.64 10.25
N ALA A 37 26.57 -25.88 9.62
CA ALA A 37 26.17 -27.21 9.13
C ALA A 37 27.18 -27.76 8.11
N ALA A 38 27.61 -26.94 7.14
CA ALA A 38 28.64 -27.32 6.17
C ALA A 38 30.01 -27.53 6.81
N LEU A 39 30.40 -26.77 7.85
CA LEU A 39 31.65 -26.97 8.58
C LEU A 39 31.62 -28.24 9.43
N VAL A 40 30.47 -28.54 10.05
CA VAL A 40 30.22 -29.77 10.80
C VAL A 40 30.29 -30.97 9.85
N GLU A 41 29.67 -30.89 8.66
CA GLU A 41 29.79 -31.92 7.62
C GLU A 41 31.22 -32.06 7.09
N HIS A 42 31.95 -30.96 6.88
CA HIS A 42 33.36 -31.01 6.43
C HIS A 42 34.30 -31.57 7.51
N CYS A 43 34.04 -31.31 8.79
CA CYS A 43 34.80 -31.89 9.91
C CYS A 43 34.47 -33.37 10.10
N VAL A 44 33.20 -33.78 9.90
CA VAL A 44 32.78 -35.18 9.85
C VAL A 44 33.43 -35.90 8.65
N ALA A 45 33.58 -35.23 7.51
CA ALA A 45 34.30 -35.76 6.34
C ALA A 45 35.81 -35.88 6.58
N ALA A 46 36.44 -34.92 7.27
CA ALA A 46 37.86 -34.95 7.63
C ALA A 46 38.20 -35.99 8.72
N LEU A 47 37.20 -36.51 9.44
CA LEU A 47 37.33 -37.62 10.39
C LEU A 47 37.17 -39.01 9.72
N ARG A 48 36.87 -39.08 8.42
CA ARG A 48 36.94 -40.35 7.68
C ARG A 48 38.40 -40.72 7.42
N PRO A 49 38.85 -41.93 7.78
CA PRO A 49 40.26 -42.31 7.64
C PRO A 49 40.66 -42.38 6.16
N THR A 50 41.62 -41.56 5.75
CA THR A 50 42.40 -41.76 4.53
C THR A 50 43.44 -42.85 4.80
N GLY A 51 43.21 -44.05 4.26
CA GLY A 51 44.19 -45.14 4.29
C GLY A 51 43.69 -46.39 5.01
N SER A 52 43.58 -47.45 4.21
CA SER A 52 43.21 -48.81 4.57
C SER A 52 44.05 -49.37 5.73
N THR A 53 43.44 -49.60 6.89
CA THR A 53 43.58 -50.83 7.71
C THR A 53 42.78 -50.71 9.01
N MET A 54 42.09 -51.82 9.34
CA MET A 54 41.20 -52.02 10.50
C MET A 54 39.77 -51.46 10.44
N LEU A 55 39.00 -51.97 9.49
CA LEU A 55 37.61 -52.37 9.73
C LEU A 55 37.53 -53.89 9.58
N LYS A 56 37.66 -54.64 10.69
CA LYS A 56 37.22 -56.04 10.74
C LYS A 56 36.57 -56.30 12.10
N LYS A 57 35.33 -56.81 12.00
CA LYS A 57 34.39 -57.25 13.05
C LYS A 57 33.59 -56.15 13.74
N PHE A 58 32.62 -55.60 13.01
CA PHE A 58 31.23 -55.55 13.48
C PHE A 58 30.34 -55.57 12.24
N ASP A 59 30.03 -56.77 11.75
CA ASP A 59 28.97 -56.99 10.75
C ASP A 59 28.30 -58.32 11.07
N LYS A 60 27.02 -58.23 11.43
CA LYS A 60 25.89 -58.92 10.77
C LYS A 60 24.65 -58.93 11.67
N LYS A 61 23.89 -57.85 11.59
CA LYS A 61 22.44 -57.88 11.36
C LYS A 61 21.97 -56.45 11.06
N ASP A 62 21.03 -56.35 10.13
CA ASP A 62 20.26 -55.15 9.75
C ASP A 62 20.83 -54.31 8.60
N GLU A 63 20.91 -54.93 7.42
CA GLU A 63 20.80 -54.22 6.13
C GLU A 63 19.31 -54.03 5.79
N GLU A 64 18.65 -53.01 6.33
CA GLU A 64 17.40 -52.46 5.79
C GLU A 64 17.04 -51.12 6.45
N SER A 65 17.67 -50.03 6.03
CA SER A 65 17.13 -48.66 6.10
C SER A 65 17.97 -47.73 5.23
N GLY A 66 17.32 -47.11 4.25
CA GLY A 66 17.92 -46.11 3.38
C GLY A 66 18.22 -44.79 4.10
N GLY A 67 19.19 -44.05 3.55
CA GLY A 67 19.51 -42.67 3.93
C GLY A 67 20.39 -42.58 5.17
N GLY A 68 21.59 -41.99 5.04
CA GLY A 68 22.52 -41.80 6.15
C GLY A 68 21.87 -41.10 7.33
N SER A 69 21.47 -41.86 8.35
CA SER A 69 20.97 -41.36 9.62
C SER A 69 22.04 -40.47 10.25
N ASN A 70 21.66 -39.27 10.68
CA ASN A 70 22.58 -38.36 11.36
C ASN A 70 23.13 -39.05 12.63
N PRO A 71 24.45 -39.24 12.77
CA PRO A 71 25.05 -39.94 13.92
C PRO A 71 24.79 -39.25 15.28
N PHE A 72 24.19 -38.06 15.29
CA PHE A 72 23.85 -37.27 16.48
C PHE A 72 22.33 -37.16 16.73
N GLN A 73 21.47 -37.90 16.03
CA GLN A 73 20.00 -37.77 16.07
C GLN A 73 19.35 -38.13 17.42
N HIS A 74 20.05 -38.83 18.31
CA HIS A 74 19.56 -39.28 19.62
C HIS A 74 20.51 -38.93 20.77
N LEU A 75 21.11 -37.74 20.75
CA LEU A 75 21.95 -37.28 21.86
C LEU A 75 21.10 -36.81 23.05
N GLU A 76 21.43 -37.29 24.24
CA GLU A 76 20.87 -36.77 25.49
C GLU A 76 21.83 -35.74 26.12
N LYS A 77 21.32 -34.54 26.44
CA LYS A 77 22.11 -33.45 27.04
C LYS A 77 22.91 -33.87 28.28
N SER A 78 22.28 -34.59 29.21
CA SER A 78 22.93 -35.05 30.46
C SER A 78 24.11 -35.98 30.17
N ALA A 79 23.96 -36.91 29.23
CA ALA A 79 25.03 -37.84 28.82
C ALA A 79 26.20 -37.10 28.17
N VAL A 80 25.93 -36.14 27.28
CA VAL A 80 26.98 -35.37 26.60
C VAL A 80 27.76 -34.48 27.58
N LEU A 81 27.08 -33.83 28.53
CA LEU A 81 27.74 -33.05 29.59
C LEU A 81 28.56 -33.94 30.53
N GLN A 82 28.11 -35.17 30.80
CA GLN A 82 28.89 -36.12 31.59
C GLN A 82 30.15 -36.58 30.83
N GLU A 83 30.06 -36.80 29.52
CA GLU A 83 31.21 -37.09 28.65
C GLU A 83 32.24 -35.96 28.66
N ALA A 84 31.84 -34.69 28.83
CA ALA A 84 32.74 -33.53 28.89
C ALA A 84 33.77 -33.62 30.04
N ARG A 85 33.58 -34.49 31.03
CA ARG A 85 34.58 -34.79 32.06
C ARG A 85 35.90 -35.32 31.49
N VAL A 86 35.86 -35.93 30.30
CA VAL A 86 37.03 -36.39 29.54
C VAL A 86 38.02 -35.26 29.25
N PHE A 87 37.58 -34.00 29.21
CA PHE A 87 38.46 -32.83 29.02
C PHE A 87 39.50 -32.68 30.15
N ASN A 88 39.27 -33.30 31.30
CA ASN A 88 40.18 -33.28 32.44
C ASN A 88 41.20 -34.44 32.44
N GLU A 89 41.11 -35.40 31.52
CA GLU A 89 42.03 -36.54 31.44
C GLU A 89 43.44 -36.08 31.04
N THR A 90 44.47 -36.70 31.63
CA THR A 90 45.88 -36.50 31.26
C THR A 90 46.48 -37.86 30.92
N PRO A 91 46.96 -38.11 29.68
CA PRO A 91 47.08 -37.18 28.55
C PRO A 91 45.75 -36.91 27.82
N ILE A 92 45.60 -35.70 27.28
CA ILE A 92 44.42 -35.28 26.50
C ILE A 92 44.36 -36.07 25.18
N ASN A 93 43.22 -36.66 24.86
CA ASN A 93 42.96 -37.30 23.56
C ASN A 93 42.24 -36.32 22.62
N PRO A 94 42.91 -35.74 21.60
CA PRO A 94 42.34 -34.66 20.81
C PRO A 94 41.12 -35.07 19.99
N ARG A 95 41.11 -36.30 19.45
CA ARG A 95 40.00 -36.81 18.63
C ARG A 95 38.74 -37.02 19.47
N LYS A 96 38.88 -37.62 20.65
CA LYS A 96 37.75 -37.86 21.56
C LYS A 96 37.19 -36.54 22.10
N CYS A 97 38.06 -35.59 22.48
CA CYS A 97 37.63 -34.28 22.96
C CYS A 97 36.93 -33.47 21.86
N ALA A 98 37.46 -33.47 20.63
CA ALA A 98 36.83 -32.80 19.50
C ALA A 98 35.43 -33.37 19.21
N HIS A 99 35.26 -34.70 19.27
CA HIS A 99 33.96 -35.34 19.09
C HIS A 99 32.93 -34.92 20.16
N ILE A 100 33.35 -34.82 21.42
CA ILE A 100 32.47 -34.37 22.52
C ILE A 100 32.10 -32.88 22.32
N LEU A 101 33.05 -32.03 21.94
CA LEU A 101 32.75 -30.63 21.59
C LEU A 101 31.76 -30.53 20.41
N THR A 102 31.88 -31.40 19.41
CA THR A 102 30.90 -31.47 18.31
C THR A 102 29.50 -31.84 18.82
N LYS A 103 29.38 -32.80 19.74
CA LYS A 103 28.10 -33.15 20.37
C LYS A 103 27.50 -31.96 21.12
N ILE A 104 28.29 -31.25 21.93
CA ILE A 104 27.84 -30.05 22.66
C ILE A 104 27.33 -28.98 21.70
N LEU A 105 28.11 -28.65 20.67
CA LEU A 105 27.71 -27.67 19.65
C LEU A 105 26.47 -28.09 18.86
N TYR A 106 26.30 -29.39 18.60
CA TYR A 106 25.11 -29.91 17.94
C TYR A 106 23.86 -29.69 18.79
N LEU A 107 23.91 -29.98 20.10
CA LEU A 107 22.80 -29.75 21.02
C LEU A 107 22.41 -28.26 21.07
N ILE A 108 23.40 -27.37 21.19
CA ILE A 108 23.18 -25.91 21.18
C ILE A 108 22.50 -25.48 19.86
N ASN A 109 22.93 -26.00 18.72
CA ASN A 109 22.39 -25.62 17.41
C ASN A 109 20.97 -26.19 17.15
N GLN A 110 20.60 -27.32 17.76
CA GLN A 110 19.21 -27.82 17.76
C GLN A 110 18.26 -26.99 18.64
N GLY A 111 18.78 -26.00 19.37
CA GLY A 111 18.01 -25.14 20.25
C GLY A 111 17.82 -25.70 21.66
N GLU A 112 18.64 -26.67 22.06
CA GLU A 112 18.61 -27.19 23.43
C GLU A 112 19.31 -26.22 24.39
N HIS A 113 18.62 -25.84 25.47
CA HIS A 113 19.11 -24.86 26.42
C HIS A 113 19.99 -25.51 27.50
N LEU A 114 21.28 -25.18 27.49
CA LEU A 114 22.18 -25.46 28.61
C LEU A 114 21.90 -24.47 29.74
N GLY A 115 21.79 -24.94 30.98
CA GLY A 115 21.71 -24.05 32.14
C GLY A 115 23.04 -23.33 32.35
N THR A 116 23.01 -22.11 32.89
CA THR A 116 24.22 -21.29 33.11
C THR A 116 25.31 -22.02 33.90
N THR A 117 24.95 -22.74 34.96
CA THR A 117 25.91 -23.55 35.75
C THR A 117 26.52 -24.68 34.94
N GLU A 118 25.70 -25.44 34.20
CA GLU A 118 26.15 -26.55 33.36
C GLU A 118 27.08 -26.07 32.23
N ALA A 119 26.72 -24.93 31.60
CA ALA A 119 27.52 -24.30 30.58
C ALA A 119 28.86 -23.81 31.14
N THR A 120 28.86 -23.21 32.33
CA THR A 120 30.08 -22.71 32.99
C THR A 120 31.01 -23.86 33.37
N GLU A 121 30.50 -24.96 33.93
CA GLU A 121 31.28 -26.15 34.26
C GLU A 121 31.91 -26.79 33.00
N ALA A 122 31.12 -26.97 31.95
CA ALA A 122 31.61 -27.52 30.68
C ALA A 122 32.64 -26.58 30.01
N PHE A 123 32.42 -25.27 30.10
CA PHE A 123 33.35 -24.24 29.60
C PHE A 123 34.68 -24.29 30.34
N PHE A 124 34.67 -24.36 31.67
CA PHE A 124 35.89 -24.49 32.49
C PHE A 124 36.64 -25.79 32.20
N ALA A 125 35.95 -26.91 32.05
CA ALA A 125 36.58 -28.17 31.65
C ALA A 125 37.26 -28.05 30.28
N MET A 126 36.62 -27.39 29.31
CA MET A 126 37.18 -27.15 27.98
C MET A 126 38.46 -26.31 28.01
N THR A 127 38.67 -25.41 28.99
CA THR A 127 39.89 -24.58 29.05
C THR A 127 41.19 -25.38 29.07
N LYS A 128 41.17 -26.61 29.64
CA LYS A 128 42.34 -27.51 29.65
C LYS A 128 42.75 -27.98 28.25
N LEU A 129 41.83 -27.98 27.30
CA LEU A 129 42.08 -28.42 25.92
C LEU A 129 43.08 -27.50 25.18
N PHE A 130 43.29 -26.26 25.66
CA PHE A 130 44.33 -25.36 25.16
C PHE A 130 45.76 -25.85 25.41
N GLN A 131 45.97 -26.90 26.20
CA GLN A 131 47.27 -27.55 26.36
C GLN A 131 47.65 -28.41 25.15
N SER A 132 46.68 -28.82 24.32
CA SER A 132 46.92 -29.64 23.13
C SER A 132 47.31 -28.77 21.93
N ASN A 133 48.38 -29.14 21.22
CA ASN A 133 48.80 -28.48 19.97
C ASN A 133 48.05 -28.99 18.73
N ASP A 134 46.98 -29.78 18.89
CA ASP A 134 46.18 -30.28 17.77
C ASP A 134 45.35 -29.14 17.13
N PRO A 135 45.54 -28.82 15.83
CA PRO A 135 44.85 -27.70 15.20
C PRO A 135 43.33 -27.85 15.12
N THR A 136 42.83 -29.07 14.98
CA THR A 136 41.40 -29.37 14.87
C THR A 136 40.72 -29.14 16.20
N LEU A 137 41.27 -29.70 17.28
CA LEU A 137 40.80 -29.47 18.64
C LEU A 137 40.84 -27.98 19.01
N ARG A 138 41.90 -27.27 18.63
CA ARG A 138 42.03 -25.83 18.88
C ARG A 138 40.91 -25.03 18.20
N ARG A 139 40.59 -25.33 16.94
CA ARG A 139 39.46 -24.71 16.21
C ARG A 139 38.12 -24.99 16.87
N MET A 140 37.91 -26.23 17.35
CA MET A 140 36.70 -26.61 18.09
C MET A 140 36.57 -25.83 19.41
N CYS A 141 37.68 -25.58 20.11
CA CYS A 141 37.68 -24.73 21.30
C CYS A 141 37.23 -23.30 20.97
N TYR A 142 37.79 -22.66 19.93
CA TYR A 142 37.37 -21.31 19.53
C TYR A 142 35.88 -21.24 19.18
N LEU A 143 35.36 -22.23 18.46
CA LEU A 143 33.95 -22.27 18.09
C LEU A 143 33.06 -22.43 19.32
N THR A 144 33.42 -23.34 20.22
CA THR A 144 32.69 -23.58 21.46
C THR A 144 32.71 -22.35 22.37
N ILE A 145 33.83 -21.63 22.45
CA ILE A 145 33.92 -20.36 23.19
C ILE A 145 32.90 -19.35 22.64
N LYS A 146 32.84 -19.20 21.31
CA LYS A 146 31.92 -18.22 20.71
C LYS A 146 30.45 -18.54 21.02
N GLU A 147 30.05 -19.80 20.91
CA GLU A 147 28.66 -20.20 21.18
C GLU A 147 28.31 -20.19 22.68
N MET A 148 29.24 -20.58 23.56
CA MET A 148 28.98 -20.64 25.01
C MET A 148 29.20 -19.31 25.73
N SER A 149 29.87 -18.33 25.12
CA SER A 149 30.21 -17.04 25.74
C SER A 149 29.02 -16.25 26.28
N CYS A 150 27.84 -16.42 25.68
CA CYS A 150 26.62 -15.73 26.11
C CYS A 150 25.83 -16.50 27.19
N ILE A 151 26.24 -17.73 27.52
CA ILE A 151 25.51 -18.65 28.41
C ILE A 151 26.33 -18.96 29.67
N ALA A 152 27.64 -19.08 29.54
CA ALA A 152 28.57 -19.34 30.63
C ALA A 152 28.99 -18.03 31.35
N GLU A 153 29.30 -18.14 32.64
CA GLU A 153 29.90 -17.07 33.45
C GLU A 153 31.43 -17.17 33.46
N ASP A 154 32.12 -16.10 33.86
CA ASP A 154 33.59 -16.05 34.01
C ASP A 154 34.40 -16.49 32.78
N VAL A 155 33.82 -16.29 31.60
CA VAL A 155 34.37 -16.64 30.28
C VAL A 155 35.75 -15.99 30.04
N ILE A 156 36.06 -14.91 30.75
CA ILE A 156 37.31 -14.16 30.67
C ILE A 156 38.55 -15.00 31.01
N ILE A 157 38.40 -16.16 31.67
CA ILE A 157 39.51 -17.05 32.05
C ILE A 157 40.38 -17.50 30.86
N VAL A 158 39.82 -17.56 29.65
CA VAL A 158 40.57 -17.96 28.44
C VAL A 158 41.34 -16.80 27.78
N THR A 159 41.24 -15.57 28.29
CA THR A 159 41.85 -14.37 27.70
C THR A 159 43.34 -14.56 27.46
N SER A 160 44.10 -15.02 28.46
CA SER A 160 45.55 -15.23 28.32
C SER A 160 45.89 -16.25 27.23
N SER A 161 45.17 -17.38 27.17
CA SER A 161 45.35 -18.40 26.13
C SER A 161 45.05 -17.85 24.74
N LEU A 162 43.97 -17.06 24.59
CA LEU A 162 43.61 -16.43 23.33
C LEU A 162 44.62 -15.35 22.91
N THR A 163 45.11 -14.51 23.83
CA THR A 163 46.15 -13.52 23.55
C THR A 163 47.46 -14.17 23.11
N LYS A 164 47.83 -15.31 23.73
CA LYS A 164 48.98 -16.11 23.32
C LYS A 164 48.82 -16.64 21.89
N ASP A 165 47.66 -17.21 21.57
CA ASP A 165 47.39 -17.75 20.23
C ASP A 165 47.27 -16.64 19.16
N MET A 166 46.82 -15.44 19.56
CA MET A 166 46.71 -14.26 18.71
C MET A 166 48.10 -13.70 18.29
N THR A 167 49.07 -13.77 19.20
CA THR A 167 50.46 -13.30 18.99
C THR A 167 51.44 -14.43 18.63
N GLY A 168 50.96 -15.67 18.58
CA GLY A 168 51.75 -16.84 18.27
C GLY A 168 52.27 -16.86 16.82
N LYS A 169 53.20 -17.77 16.55
CA LYS A 169 53.78 -17.96 15.20
C LYS A 169 52.84 -18.68 14.22
N GLU A 170 51.78 -19.33 14.72
CA GLU A 170 50.89 -20.14 13.91
C GLU A 170 49.73 -19.31 13.33
N ASP A 171 49.83 -18.92 12.07
CA ASP A 171 48.82 -18.09 11.38
C ASP A 171 47.41 -18.68 11.40
N ASN A 172 47.29 -20.01 11.47
CA ASN A 172 46.02 -20.72 11.56
C ASN A 172 45.26 -20.45 12.87
N TYR A 173 45.94 -20.04 13.94
CA TYR A 173 45.34 -19.76 15.24
C TYR A 173 45.01 -18.28 15.42
N ARG A 174 45.85 -17.40 14.87
CA ARG A 174 45.79 -15.96 15.12
C ARG A 174 44.42 -15.36 14.78
N GLY A 175 43.94 -15.57 13.55
CA GLY A 175 42.64 -15.04 13.10
C GLY A 175 41.43 -15.55 13.91
N PRO A 176 41.26 -16.88 14.08
CA PRO A 176 40.22 -17.43 14.96
C PRO A 176 40.32 -16.97 16.42
N ALA A 177 41.53 -16.86 16.97
CA ALA A 177 41.77 -16.38 18.33
C ALA A 177 41.33 -14.91 18.49
N VAL A 178 41.63 -14.03 17.52
CA VAL A 178 41.09 -12.65 17.50
C VAL A 178 39.57 -12.65 17.62
N ARG A 179 38.87 -13.45 16.79
CA ARG A 179 37.40 -13.49 16.80
C ARG A 179 36.82 -14.04 18.10
N ALA A 180 37.44 -15.07 18.66
CA ALA A 180 37.01 -15.64 19.94
C ALA A 180 37.25 -14.66 21.09
N LEU A 181 38.40 -13.97 21.09
CA LEU A 181 38.76 -12.99 22.12
C LEU A 181 37.81 -11.78 22.10
N CYS A 182 37.55 -11.21 20.92
CA CYS A 182 36.64 -10.07 20.81
C CYS A 182 35.19 -10.41 21.14
N GLN A 183 34.78 -11.68 21.06
CA GLN A 183 33.44 -12.12 21.45
C GLN A 183 33.24 -12.11 22.98
N ILE A 184 34.31 -12.38 23.74
CA ILE A 184 34.28 -12.47 25.21
C ILE A 184 34.75 -11.19 25.90
N THR A 185 35.26 -10.22 25.13
CA THR A 185 35.78 -8.96 25.65
C THR A 185 34.64 -7.99 25.91
N ASP A 186 34.61 -7.42 27.11
CA ASP A 186 33.70 -6.35 27.50
C ASP A 186 34.34 -4.96 27.36
N SER A 187 33.59 -3.89 27.66
CA SER A 187 34.08 -2.51 27.52
C SER A 187 35.24 -2.20 28.46
N THR A 188 35.32 -2.86 29.62
CA THR A 188 36.37 -2.61 30.63
C THR A 188 37.70 -3.23 30.22
N MET A 189 37.69 -4.45 29.66
CA MET A 189 38.90 -5.15 29.23
C MET A 189 39.38 -4.77 27.82
N LEU A 190 38.57 -4.09 27.03
CA LEU A 190 38.94 -3.74 25.65
C LEU A 190 40.24 -2.94 25.56
N GLN A 191 40.53 -2.08 26.55
CA GLN A 191 41.77 -1.32 26.62
C GLN A 191 43.01 -2.23 26.78
N ALA A 192 42.88 -3.34 27.52
CA ALA A 192 43.98 -4.28 27.74
C ALA A 192 44.38 -5.01 26.45
N ILE A 193 43.45 -5.19 25.52
CA ILE A 193 43.71 -5.84 24.23
C ILE A 193 43.93 -4.85 23.06
N GLU A 194 43.92 -3.54 23.32
CA GLU A 194 44.02 -2.52 22.27
C GLU A 194 45.30 -2.65 21.43
N ARG A 195 46.46 -2.79 22.09
CA ARG A 195 47.76 -2.92 21.41
C ARG A 195 47.78 -4.12 20.46
N TYR A 196 47.20 -5.22 20.91
CA TYR A 196 47.09 -6.49 20.20
C TYR A 196 46.18 -6.36 18.98
N MET A 197 45.05 -5.67 19.11
CA MET A 197 44.14 -5.39 18.00
C MET A 197 44.76 -4.49 16.94
N LYS A 198 45.46 -3.42 17.34
CA LYS A 198 46.18 -2.53 16.40
C LYS A 198 47.17 -3.30 15.54
N GLN A 199 47.97 -4.17 16.16
CA GLN A 199 48.92 -5.04 15.45
C GLN A 199 48.21 -6.02 14.51
N ALA A 200 47.10 -6.61 14.95
CA ALA A 200 46.34 -7.55 14.14
C ALA A 200 45.68 -6.88 12.92
N ILE A 201 45.24 -5.61 13.03
CA ILE A 201 44.61 -4.85 11.93
C ILE A 201 45.59 -4.64 10.76
N VAL A 202 46.84 -4.27 11.04
CA VAL A 202 47.88 -4.03 10.02
C VAL A 202 48.72 -5.28 9.72
N ASP A 203 48.24 -6.46 10.12
CA ASP A 203 48.98 -7.70 9.92
C ASP A 203 49.16 -8.04 8.44
N LYS A 204 50.34 -8.58 8.09
CA LYS A 204 50.67 -8.99 6.72
C LYS A 204 49.80 -10.16 6.24
N VAL A 205 49.29 -10.99 7.15
CA VAL A 205 48.43 -12.12 6.82
C VAL A 205 46.99 -11.62 6.66
N PRO A 206 46.41 -11.69 5.44
CA PRO A 206 45.10 -11.09 5.19
C PRO A 206 43.96 -11.66 6.04
N SER A 207 44.03 -12.94 6.41
CA SER A 207 43.01 -13.58 7.26
C SER A 207 43.00 -13.02 8.69
N VAL A 208 44.16 -12.63 9.22
CA VAL A 208 44.31 -12.03 10.55
C VAL A 208 43.80 -10.59 10.52
N SER A 209 44.30 -9.79 9.58
CA SER A 209 43.86 -8.40 9.37
C SER A 209 42.34 -8.31 9.14
N SER A 210 41.80 -9.13 8.24
CA SER A 210 40.36 -9.22 7.98
C SER A 210 39.56 -9.62 9.22
N SER A 211 40.04 -10.58 10.02
CA SER A 211 39.39 -10.99 11.27
C SER A 211 39.41 -9.88 12.31
N ALA A 212 40.52 -9.16 12.43
CA ALA A 212 40.65 -8.03 13.33
C ALA A 212 39.73 -6.88 12.94
N LEU A 213 39.70 -6.49 11.66
CA LEU A 213 38.83 -5.42 11.16
C LEU A 213 37.34 -5.70 11.40
N VAL A 214 36.88 -6.92 11.12
CA VAL A 214 35.49 -7.33 11.38
C VAL A 214 35.21 -7.35 12.89
N SER A 215 36.14 -7.86 13.70
CA SER A 215 35.99 -7.88 15.16
C SER A 215 35.95 -6.46 15.75
N SER A 216 36.78 -5.56 15.25
CA SER A 216 36.74 -4.13 15.60
C SER A 216 35.39 -3.48 15.25
N LEU A 217 34.77 -3.88 14.14
CA LEU A 217 33.43 -3.41 13.78
C LEU A 217 32.36 -3.90 14.76
N HIS A 218 32.46 -5.14 15.26
CA HIS A 218 31.56 -5.64 16.30
C HIS A 218 31.73 -4.87 17.61
N LEU A 219 32.98 -4.63 18.02
CA LEU A 219 33.34 -3.90 19.23
C LEU A 219 32.92 -2.42 19.19
N LEU A 220 32.79 -1.83 18.00
CA LEU A 220 32.33 -0.46 17.81
C LEU A 220 30.96 -0.21 18.48
N LYS A 221 30.09 -1.23 18.56
CA LYS A 221 28.78 -1.14 19.23
C LYS A 221 28.91 -1.03 20.75
N CYS A 222 29.92 -1.68 21.33
CA CYS A 222 30.11 -1.76 22.78
C CYS A 222 31.02 -0.64 23.30
N SER A 223 31.95 -0.15 22.48
CA SER A 223 32.98 0.81 22.90
C SER A 223 33.51 1.65 21.73
N PHE A 224 32.72 2.64 21.32
CA PHE A 224 33.03 3.51 20.18
C PHE A 224 34.36 4.27 20.35
N ASP A 225 34.61 4.88 21.51
CA ASP A 225 35.78 5.73 21.73
C ASP A 225 37.12 4.98 21.69
N VAL A 226 37.13 3.71 22.09
CA VAL A 226 38.33 2.88 22.02
C VAL A 226 38.66 2.54 20.57
N VAL A 227 37.67 2.06 19.80
CA VAL A 227 37.85 1.67 18.40
C VAL A 227 38.14 2.88 17.50
N LYS A 228 37.58 4.05 17.82
CA LYS A 228 37.88 5.32 17.10
C LYS A 228 39.37 5.66 17.11
N ARG A 229 40.13 5.22 18.12
CA ARG A 229 41.60 5.42 18.20
C ARG A 229 42.38 4.53 17.23
N TRP A 230 41.73 3.61 16.51
CA TRP A 230 42.36 2.64 15.59
C TRP A 230 42.21 3.05 14.11
N VAL A 231 41.76 4.28 13.87
CA VAL A 231 41.49 4.81 12.52
C VAL A 231 42.74 4.86 11.65
N ASN A 232 43.93 5.08 12.22
CA ASN A 232 45.17 5.13 11.46
C ASN A 232 45.55 3.75 10.92
N GLU A 233 45.46 2.73 11.77
CA GLU A 233 45.70 1.32 11.42
C GLU A 233 44.66 0.84 10.38
N ALA A 234 43.39 1.20 10.56
CA ALA A 234 42.36 0.90 9.57
C ALA A 234 42.60 1.63 8.24
N GLN A 235 43.14 2.87 8.27
CA GLN A 235 43.46 3.64 7.08
C GLN A 235 44.64 3.04 6.30
N GLU A 236 45.63 2.47 6.99
CA GLU A 236 46.72 1.69 6.39
C GLU A 236 46.18 0.41 5.75
N ALA A 237 45.35 -0.35 6.48
CA ALA A 237 44.73 -1.57 5.97
C ALA A 237 43.83 -1.33 4.74
N ALA A 238 43.19 -0.16 4.63
CA ALA A 238 42.39 0.22 3.46
C ALA A 238 43.22 0.36 2.17
N SER A 239 44.54 0.59 2.30
CA SER A 239 45.48 0.62 1.18
C SER A 239 46.06 -0.76 0.83
N SER A 240 45.60 -1.84 1.48
CA SER A 240 46.02 -3.21 1.19
C SER A 240 45.62 -3.66 -0.22
N ASP A 241 46.45 -4.53 -0.79
CA ASP A 241 46.19 -5.17 -2.08
C ASP A 241 45.14 -6.29 -1.99
N ASN A 242 44.84 -6.76 -0.79
CA ASN A 242 43.87 -7.83 -0.59
C ASN A 242 42.43 -7.29 -0.64
N ILE A 243 41.60 -7.90 -1.49
CA ILE A 243 40.20 -7.53 -1.74
C ILE A 243 39.37 -7.44 -0.45
N MET A 244 39.51 -8.41 0.46
CA MET A 244 38.68 -8.48 1.67
C MET A 244 39.19 -7.55 2.77
N VAL A 245 40.52 -7.42 2.91
CA VAL A 245 41.12 -6.48 3.87
C VAL A 245 40.72 -5.05 3.51
N GLN A 246 40.86 -4.66 2.25
CA GLN A 246 40.45 -3.33 1.77
C GLN A 246 38.95 -3.08 2.02
N TYR A 247 38.09 -4.07 1.76
CA TYR A 247 36.65 -3.97 2.02
C TYR A 247 36.32 -3.79 3.51
N HIS A 248 36.85 -4.65 4.38
CA HIS A 248 36.58 -4.57 5.82
C HIS A 248 37.17 -3.31 6.45
N ALA A 249 38.35 -2.86 5.99
CA ALA A 249 38.98 -1.64 6.47
C ALA A 249 38.15 -0.40 6.14
N LEU A 250 37.69 -0.28 4.90
CA LEU A 250 36.77 0.80 4.52
C LEU A 250 35.44 0.70 5.26
N GLY A 251 34.94 -0.52 5.51
CA GLY A 251 33.72 -0.75 6.30
C GLY A 251 33.84 -0.20 7.71
N LEU A 252 34.95 -0.50 8.39
CA LEU A 252 35.25 0.02 9.72
C LEU A 252 35.38 1.56 9.70
N LEU A 253 36.15 2.11 8.75
CA LEU A 253 36.35 3.55 8.62
C LEU A 253 35.04 4.29 8.38
N TYR A 254 34.17 3.77 7.53
CA TYR A 254 32.84 4.34 7.31
C TYR A 254 32.02 4.36 8.60
N HIS A 255 31.93 3.23 9.32
CA HIS A 255 31.13 3.18 10.55
C HIS A 255 31.67 4.06 11.68
N VAL A 256 32.98 4.31 11.72
CA VAL A 256 33.58 5.28 12.65
C VAL A 256 33.27 6.73 12.24
N ARG A 257 33.23 7.01 10.93
CA ARG A 257 33.08 8.37 10.37
C ARG A 257 31.66 8.69 9.89
N LYS A 258 30.68 7.79 10.04
CA LYS A 258 29.34 7.94 9.44
C LYS A 258 28.58 9.20 9.87
N ASN A 259 28.92 9.78 11.02
CA ASN A 259 28.33 11.02 11.54
C ASN A 259 29.10 12.28 11.09
N ASP A 260 30.26 12.14 10.43
CA ASP A 260 31.10 13.22 9.92
C ASP A 260 31.07 13.20 8.38
N ARG A 261 30.16 14.00 7.82
CA ARG A 261 29.92 14.11 6.38
C ARG A 261 31.16 14.55 5.60
N LEU A 262 31.95 15.48 6.14
CA LEU A 262 33.19 15.93 5.48
C LEU A 262 34.23 14.80 5.40
N ALA A 263 34.36 14.01 6.46
CA ALA A 263 35.27 12.87 6.46
C ALA A 263 34.81 11.75 5.51
N VAL A 264 33.50 11.52 5.37
CA VAL A 264 32.94 10.58 4.40
C VAL A 264 33.18 11.08 2.95
N ASN A 265 32.92 12.36 2.67
CA ASN A 265 33.17 12.93 1.35
C ASN A 265 34.65 12.87 0.94
N LYS A 266 35.57 13.17 1.87
CA LYS A 266 37.01 12.99 1.64
C LYS A 266 37.40 11.55 1.33
N MET A 267 36.74 10.57 1.97
CA MET A 267 36.97 9.16 1.71
C MET A 267 36.52 8.78 0.29
N ILE A 268 35.34 9.24 -0.14
CA ILE A 268 34.84 9.01 -1.50
C ILE A 268 35.75 9.69 -2.53
N SER A 269 36.13 10.96 -2.32
CA SER A 269 37.05 11.66 -3.22
C SER A 269 38.40 10.95 -3.36
N LYS A 270 38.92 10.34 -2.29
CA LYS A 270 40.15 9.53 -2.34
C LYS A 270 39.96 8.28 -3.19
N VAL A 271 38.81 7.61 -3.05
CA VAL A 271 38.44 6.44 -3.85
C VAL A 271 38.29 6.79 -5.33
N THR A 272 37.66 7.93 -5.66
CA THR A 272 37.50 8.40 -7.04
C THR A 272 38.86 8.65 -7.70
N ARG A 273 39.83 9.23 -6.98
CA ARG A 273 41.16 9.57 -7.53
C ARG A 273 42.09 8.37 -7.71
N HIS A 274 42.12 7.44 -6.76
CA HIS A 274 43.09 6.34 -6.74
C HIS A 274 42.53 4.99 -7.19
N GLY A 275 41.20 4.87 -7.29
CA GLY A 275 40.51 3.61 -7.55
C GLY A 275 40.61 2.63 -6.37
N LEU A 276 39.83 1.54 -6.47
CA LEU A 276 39.85 0.42 -5.52
C LEU A 276 40.18 -0.87 -6.26
N LYS A 277 40.73 -1.84 -5.53
CA LYS A 277 40.96 -3.20 -6.06
C LYS A 277 39.78 -4.12 -5.77
N SER A 278 39.10 -3.88 -4.65
CA SER A 278 37.98 -4.70 -4.19
C SER A 278 36.65 -4.28 -4.83
N PRO A 279 35.97 -5.17 -5.57
CA PRO A 279 34.63 -4.88 -6.07
C PRO A 279 33.59 -4.74 -4.93
N PHE A 280 33.78 -5.43 -3.80
CA PHE A 280 32.92 -5.25 -2.62
C PHE A 280 33.07 -3.87 -2.00
N ALA A 281 34.31 -3.34 -1.98
CA ALA A 281 34.56 -1.98 -1.52
C ALA A 281 33.91 -0.94 -2.44
N TYR A 282 33.99 -1.13 -3.77
CA TYR A 282 33.26 -0.27 -4.71
C TYR A 282 31.75 -0.25 -4.45
N CYS A 283 31.11 -1.43 -4.34
CA CYS A 283 29.68 -1.49 -4.06
C CYS A 283 29.33 -0.79 -2.74
N MET A 284 30.16 -0.93 -1.71
CA MET A 284 29.95 -0.23 -0.45
C MET A 284 30.09 1.28 -0.60
N MET A 285 31.11 1.76 -1.32
CA MET A 285 31.31 3.19 -1.57
C MET A 285 30.18 3.79 -2.41
N ILE A 286 29.65 3.06 -3.40
CA ILE A 286 28.48 3.49 -4.19
C ILE A 286 27.25 3.67 -3.27
N ARG A 287 26.98 2.72 -2.37
CA ARG A 287 25.87 2.85 -1.41
C ARG A 287 26.04 4.04 -0.47
N VAL A 288 27.28 4.28 -0.02
CA VAL A 288 27.60 5.44 0.83
C VAL A 288 27.41 6.73 0.05
N ALA A 289 27.88 6.82 -1.20
CA ALA A 289 27.71 7.98 -2.06
C ALA A 289 26.23 8.25 -2.37
N SER A 290 25.45 7.21 -2.69
CA SER A 290 24.01 7.31 -2.93
C SER A 290 23.27 7.87 -1.70
N LYS A 291 23.58 7.37 -0.51
CA LYS A 291 22.98 7.86 0.73
C LYS A 291 23.31 9.35 0.98
N GLN A 292 24.56 9.76 0.73
CA GLN A 292 24.96 11.16 0.89
C GLN A 292 24.29 12.08 -0.14
N LEU A 293 24.08 11.60 -1.37
CA LEU A 293 23.35 12.32 -2.41
C LEU A 293 21.86 12.51 -2.07
N GLU A 294 21.22 11.52 -1.46
CA GLU A 294 19.84 11.62 -0.99
C GLU A 294 19.68 12.69 0.12
N GLU A 295 20.69 12.88 0.96
CA GLU A 295 20.74 13.93 1.99
C GLU A 295 21.13 15.32 1.43
N GLU A 296 21.42 15.44 0.12
CA GLU A 296 21.89 16.64 -0.59
C GLU A 296 20.88 17.16 -1.64
N ASP A 297 19.65 16.65 -1.66
CA ASP A 297 18.64 16.92 -2.71
C ASP A 297 19.12 16.61 -4.15
N GLY A 298 20.04 15.65 -4.29
CA GLY A 298 20.25 14.96 -5.56
C GLY A 298 20.78 15.79 -6.73
N SER A 299 21.52 16.89 -6.50
CA SER A 299 22.06 17.70 -7.60
C SER A 299 23.09 16.93 -8.45
N ARG A 300 22.89 16.97 -9.78
CA ARG A 300 23.79 16.41 -10.80
C ARG A 300 25.21 16.98 -10.74
N ASP A 301 25.37 18.21 -10.25
CA ASP A 301 26.68 18.86 -10.12
C ASP A 301 27.49 18.35 -8.91
N SER A 302 26.96 17.38 -8.17
CA SER A 302 27.67 16.77 -7.06
C SER A 302 28.80 15.84 -7.56
N PRO A 303 30.04 16.00 -7.08
CA PRO A 303 31.14 15.07 -7.36
C PRO A 303 30.86 13.62 -6.95
N LEU A 304 29.85 13.40 -6.11
CA LEU A 304 29.38 12.07 -5.72
C LEU A 304 28.62 11.38 -6.87
N PHE A 305 27.85 12.12 -7.65
CA PHE A 305 27.14 11.59 -8.82
C PHE A 305 28.15 11.18 -9.91
N ASP A 306 29.13 12.03 -10.20
CA ASP A 306 30.23 11.71 -11.14
C ASP A 306 30.97 10.43 -10.77
N PHE A 307 31.18 10.19 -9.47
CA PHE A 307 31.79 8.96 -8.98
C PHE A 307 30.91 7.73 -9.31
N ILE A 308 29.61 7.78 -9.02
CA ILE A 308 28.69 6.68 -9.32
C ILE A 308 28.59 6.46 -10.83
N GLU A 309 28.49 7.52 -11.63
CA GLU A 309 28.45 7.43 -13.09
C GLU A 309 29.75 6.80 -13.64
N SER A 310 30.91 7.18 -13.12
CA SER A 310 32.19 6.57 -13.52
C SER A 310 32.24 5.06 -13.23
N CYS A 311 31.53 4.60 -12.20
CA CYS A 311 31.46 3.18 -11.83
C CYS A 311 30.64 2.32 -12.82
N LEU A 312 29.82 2.93 -13.69
CA LEU A 312 29.13 2.22 -14.79
C LEU A 312 30.10 1.61 -15.81
N ARG A 313 31.33 2.14 -15.91
CA ARG A 313 32.37 1.65 -16.83
C ARG A 313 33.37 0.71 -16.16
N ASN A 314 33.06 0.20 -14.96
CA ASN A 314 33.95 -0.68 -14.23
C ASN A 314 34.07 -2.06 -14.90
N LYS A 315 35.21 -2.73 -14.72
CA LYS A 315 35.45 -4.09 -15.24
C LYS A 315 34.58 -5.17 -14.59
N HIS A 316 34.06 -4.92 -13.38
CA HIS A 316 33.28 -5.90 -12.64
C HIS A 316 31.78 -5.63 -12.77
N GLU A 317 31.04 -6.60 -13.33
CA GLU A 317 29.58 -6.54 -13.54
C GLU A 317 28.80 -6.18 -12.26
N MET A 318 29.24 -6.67 -11.09
CA MET A 318 28.61 -6.37 -9.79
C MET A 318 28.67 -4.88 -9.44
N VAL A 319 29.80 -4.21 -9.73
CA VAL A 319 30.00 -2.78 -9.47
C VAL A 319 29.14 -1.96 -10.43
N VAL A 320 29.14 -2.38 -11.70
CA VAL A 320 28.35 -1.75 -12.76
C VAL A 320 26.85 -1.83 -12.45
N TYR A 321 26.35 -2.98 -12.00
CA TYR A 321 24.96 -3.14 -11.59
C TYR A 321 24.61 -2.30 -10.35
N GLU A 322 25.47 -2.30 -9.33
CA GLU A 322 25.23 -1.50 -8.12
C GLU A 322 25.18 0.00 -8.45
N ALA A 323 26.05 0.48 -9.34
CA ALA A 323 26.03 1.87 -9.82
C ALA A 323 24.73 2.19 -10.58
N ALA A 324 24.33 1.34 -11.53
CA ALA A 324 23.08 1.52 -12.27
C ALA A 324 21.85 1.50 -11.34
N SER A 325 21.84 0.59 -10.36
CA SER A 325 20.77 0.52 -9.37
C SER A 325 20.74 1.73 -8.44
N ALA A 326 21.90 2.30 -8.08
CA ALA A 326 21.96 3.50 -7.26
C ALA A 326 21.35 4.70 -8.01
N ILE A 327 21.79 4.95 -9.25
CA ILE A 327 21.28 6.05 -10.09
C ILE A 327 19.76 5.96 -10.26
N VAL A 328 19.22 4.77 -10.54
CA VAL A 328 17.77 4.56 -10.73
C VAL A 328 16.94 4.83 -9.47
N ASN A 329 17.52 4.65 -8.28
CA ASN A 329 16.80 4.83 -7.02
C ASN A 329 16.91 6.25 -6.45
N LEU A 330 17.72 7.13 -7.02
CA LEU A 330 17.84 8.52 -6.55
C LEU A 330 16.53 9.29 -6.76
N PRO A 331 16.07 10.06 -5.76
CA PRO A 331 14.91 10.93 -5.89
C PRO A 331 15.21 12.09 -6.84
N GLY A 332 14.28 12.41 -7.75
CA GLY A 332 14.41 13.57 -8.65
C GLY A 332 15.27 13.37 -9.90
N CYS A 333 15.74 12.15 -10.22
CA CYS A 333 16.57 11.91 -11.39
C CYS A 333 15.88 12.26 -12.73
N SER A 334 16.59 13.00 -13.59
CA SER A 334 16.12 13.34 -14.93
C SER A 334 16.28 12.18 -15.92
N ALA A 335 15.49 12.17 -17.00
CA ALA A 335 15.62 11.15 -18.05
C ALA A 335 17.02 11.12 -18.69
N LYS A 336 17.76 12.24 -18.67
CA LYS A 336 19.14 12.32 -19.16
C LYS A 336 20.13 11.62 -18.22
N GLU A 337 19.95 11.75 -16.91
CA GLU A 337 20.78 11.06 -15.90
C GLU A 337 20.52 9.56 -15.86
N LEU A 338 19.30 9.13 -16.17
CA LEU A 338 18.95 7.72 -16.23
C LEU A 338 19.54 7.01 -17.46
N ALA A 339 19.79 7.72 -18.56
CA ALA A 339 20.16 7.11 -19.83
C ALA A 339 21.41 6.21 -19.76
N PRO A 340 22.54 6.61 -19.13
CA PRO A 340 23.71 5.74 -18.99
C PRO A 340 23.42 4.46 -18.19
N ALA A 341 22.62 4.56 -17.12
CA ALA A 341 22.24 3.42 -16.30
C ALA A 341 21.32 2.47 -17.08
N VAL A 342 20.35 3.00 -17.83
CA VAL A 342 19.45 2.20 -18.68
C VAL A 342 20.21 1.49 -19.79
N SER A 343 21.18 2.14 -20.46
CA SER A 343 22.00 1.50 -21.51
C SER A 343 22.79 0.29 -20.98
N VAL A 344 23.32 0.38 -19.75
CA VAL A 344 24.01 -0.74 -19.10
C VAL A 344 23.04 -1.87 -18.74
N LEU A 345 21.86 -1.55 -18.20
CA LEU A 345 20.83 -2.54 -17.89
C LEU A 345 20.32 -3.24 -19.17
N GLN A 346 20.22 -2.51 -20.29
CA GLN A 346 19.91 -3.07 -21.60
C GLN A 346 20.94 -4.13 -22.01
N LEU A 347 22.25 -3.83 -21.87
CA LEU A 347 23.30 -4.80 -22.15
C LEU A 347 23.17 -6.06 -21.28
N PHE A 348 22.79 -5.91 -20.01
CA PHE A 348 22.58 -7.04 -19.10
C PHE A 348 21.35 -7.90 -19.44
N CYS A 349 20.35 -7.36 -20.16
CA CYS A 349 19.22 -8.15 -20.66
C CYS A 349 19.69 -9.26 -21.62
N SER A 350 20.73 -8.98 -22.41
CA SER A 350 21.31 -9.93 -23.37
C SER A 350 22.45 -10.78 -22.78
N SER A 351 22.66 -10.76 -21.46
CA SER A 351 23.70 -11.54 -20.79
C SER A 351 23.41 -13.04 -20.82
N PRO A 352 24.41 -13.94 -20.96
CA PRO A 352 24.21 -15.38 -20.80
C PRO A 352 23.87 -15.78 -19.35
N LYS A 353 24.17 -14.91 -18.37
CA LYS A 353 23.93 -15.19 -16.94
C LYS A 353 22.50 -14.80 -16.54
N ALA A 354 21.69 -15.80 -16.17
CA ALA A 354 20.30 -15.57 -15.74
C ALA A 354 20.19 -14.59 -14.56
N ALA A 355 21.15 -14.57 -13.64
CA ALA A 355 21.17 -13.64 -12.50
C ALA A 355 21.27 -12.17 -12.95
N LEU A 356 22.07 -11.88 -13.99
CA LEU A 356 22.20 -10.51 -14.52
C LEU A 356 20.96 -10.10 -15.31
N ARG A 357 20.41 -11.00 -16.12
CA ARG A 357 19.15 -10.77 -16.83
C ARG A 357 18.02 -10.45 -15.85
N TYR A 358 17.86 -11.27 -14.81
CA TYR A 358 16.86 -11.04 -13.77
C TYR A 358 17.07 -9.69 -13.05
N ALA A 359 18.30 -9.39 -12.64
CA ALA A 359 18.63 -8.14 -11.96
C ALA A 359 18.34 -6.92 -12.84
N ALA A 360 18.66 -7.00 -14.13
CA ALA A 360 18.41 -5.95 -15.12
C ALA A 360 16.92 -5.69 -15.34
N VAL A 361 16.16 -6.74 -15.69
CA VAL A 361 14.72 -6.62 -15.95
C VAL A 361 13.97 -6.16 -14.70
N ARG A 362 14.36 -6.63 -13.51
CA ARG A 362 13.77 -6.16 -12.24
C ARG A 362 13.99 -4.66 -12.02
N THR A 363 15.19 -4.15 -12.32
CA THR A 363 15.47 -2.71 -12.18
C THR A 363 14.76 -1.91 -13.26
N LEU A 364 14.75 -2.37 -14.53
CA LEU A 364 14.01 -1.72 -15.62
C LEU A 364 12.50 -1.66 -15.34
N ASN A 365 11.91 -2.70 -14.74
CA ASN A 365 10.51 -2.70 -14.35
C ASN A 365 10.18 -1.58 -13.33
N LYS A 366 11.11 -1.31 -12.40
CA LYS A 366 10.98 -0.19 -11.45
C LYS A 366 11.10 1.16 -12.16
N VAL A 367 12.04 1.31 -13.07
CA VAL A 367 12.19 2.53 -13.88
C VAL A 367 10.93 2.77 -14.69
N ALA A 368 10.37 1.74 -15.31
CA ALA A 368 9.17 1.84 -16.13
C ALA A 368 7.91 2.30 -15.36
N MET A 369 7.89 2.20 -14.02
CA MET A 369 6.81 2.79 -13.21
C MET A 369 6.90 4.32 -13.17
N LYS A 370 8.12 4.88 -13.07
CA LYS A 370 8.34 6.32 -12.90
C LYS A 370 8.62 7.05 -14.22
N HIS A 371 9.39 6.42 -15.10
CA HIS A 371 9.85 6.98 -16.38
C HIS A 371 9.71 5.95 -17.52
N PRO A 372 8.48 5.64 -17.98
CA PRO A 372 8.26 4.66 -19.05
C PRO A 372 9.05 4.96 -20.33
N SER A 373 9.16 6.24 -20.71
CA SER A 373 9.83 6.68 -21.94
C SER A 373 11.32 6.38 -21.98
N ALA A 374 11.99 6.35 -20.81
CA ALA A 374 13.41 6.04 -20.73
C ALA A 374 13.70 4.56 -21.05
N VAL A 375 12.74 3.66 -20.78
CA VAL A 375 12.89 2.20 -20.92
C VAL A 375 12.49 1.71 -22.33
N THR A 376 11.78 2.52 -23.12
CA THR A 376 11.30 2.14 -24.46
C THR A 376 12.42 1.62 -25.38
N ALA A 377 13.64 2.15 -25.24
CA ALA A 377 14.81 1.69 -26.00
C ALA A 377 15.17 0.22 -25.76
N CYS A 378 14.76 -0.35 -24.62
CA CYS A 378 15.01 -1.73 -24.23
C CYS A 378 13.89 -2.70 -24.67
N ASN A 379 12.81 -2.23 -25.30
CA ASN A 379 11.64 -3.06 -25.60
C ASN A 379 11.99 -4.29 -26.45
N LEU A 380 12.88 -4.16 -27.44
CA LEU A 380 13.28 -5.28 -28.29
C LEU A 380 14.03 -6.36 -27.51
N ASP A 381 14.93 -5.97 -26.60
CA ASP A 381 15.64 -6.90 -25.72
C ASP A 381 14.68 -7.57 -24.72
N LEU A 382 13.73 -6.81 -24.16
CA LEU A 382 12.71 -7.32 -23.24
C LEU A 382 11.77 -8.32 -23.92
N GLU A 383 11.41 -8.12 -25.18
CA GLU A 383 10.57 -9.06 -25.94
C GLU A 383 11.25 -10.42 -26.12
N ASN A 384 12.56 -10.44 -26.36
CA ASN A 384 13.32 -11.69 -26.43
C ASN A 384 13.26 -12.46 -25.10
N LEU A 385 13.20 -11.73 -23.97
CA LEU A 385 13.14 -12.32 -22.62
C LEU A 385 11.76 -12.86 -22.23
N VAL A 386 10.70 -12.57 -23.00
CA VAL A 386 9.37 -13.18 -22.78
C VAL A 386 9.44 -14.69 -22.92
N THR A 387 10.33 -15.19 -23.77
CA THR A 387 10.57 -16.63 -24.00
C THR A 387 11.70 -17.22 -23.14
N ASP A 388 12.20 -16.49 -22.14
CA ASP A 388 13.28 -16.97 -21.28
C ASP A 388 12.83 -18.20 -20.47
N SER A 389 13.72 -19.19 -20.39
CA SER A 389 13.59 -20.38 -19.53
C SER A 389 13.23 -20.08 -18.07
N ASN A 390 13.67 -18.94 -17.53
CA ASN A 390 13.35 -18.49 -16.19
C ASN A 390 12.06 -17.66 -16.19
N ARG A 391 10.98 -18.26 -15.66
CA ARG A 391 9.65 -17.64 -15.59
C ARG A 391 9.61 -16.31 -14.84
N SER A 392 10.48 -16.12 -13.85
CA SER A 392 10.56 -14.83 -13.13
C SER A 392 11.06 -13.71 -14.05
N ILE A 393 11.98 -14.01 -14.97
CA ILE A 393 12.49 -13.05 -15.96
C ILE A 393 11.40 -12.74 -16.98
N ALA A 394 10.77 -13.77 -17.56
CA ALA A 394 9.69 -13.61 -18.52
C ALA A 394 8.52 -12.79 -17.95
N THR A 395 8.10 -13.06 -16.71
CA THR A 395 7.03 -12.32 -16.03
C THR A 395 7.39 -10.84 -15.86
N LEU A 396 8.61 -10.53 -15.40
CA LEU A 396 9.06 -9.15 -15.25
C LEU A 396 9.22 -8.46 -16.61
N ALA A 397 9.62 -9.17 -17.65
CA ALA A 397 9.75 -8.64 -19.01
C ALA A 397 8.37 -8.25 -19.56
N ILE A 398 7.38 -9.14 -19.47
CA ILE A 398 5.98 -8.86 -19.85
C ILE A 398 5.44 -7.66 -19.09
N THR A 399 5.60 -7.65 -17.76
CA THR A 399 5.10 -6.56 -16.91
C THR A 399 5.76 -5.22 -17.26
N THR A 400 7.01 -5.24 -17.71
CA THR A 400 7.72 -4.03 -18.15
C THR A 400 7.21 -3.58 -19.52
N LEU A 401 7.08 -4.51 -20.48
CA LEU A 401 6.57 -4.24 -21.83
C LEU A 401 5.14 -3.70 -21.84
N LEU A 402 4.27 -4.17 -20.94
CA LEU A 402 2.90 -3.65 -20.83
C LEU A 402 2.88 -2.16 -20.41
N LYS A 403 3.91 -1.68 -19.70
CA LYS A 403 4.02 -0.27 -19.29
C LYS A 403 4.72 0.60 -20.33
N THR A 404 5.71 0.04 -21.02
CA THR A 404 6.54 0.74 -22.01
C THR A 404 6.06 0.56 -23.45
N GLY A 405 5.01 -0.25 -23.66
CA GLY A 405 4.46 -0.57 -24.97
C GLY A 405 3.93 0.66 -25.69
N SER A 406 4.20 0.72 -27.00
CA SER A 406 3.62 1.68 -27.94
C SER A 406 2.43 1.06 -28.67
N GLU A 407 1.55 1.90 -29.23
CA GLU A 407 0.36 1.46 -29.99
C GLU A 407 0.69 0.44 -31.10
N SER A 408 1.84 0.57 -31.75
CA SER A 408 2.34 -0.33 -32.80
C SER A 408 2.78 -1.71 -32.30
N SER A 409 3.15 -1.84 -31.03
CA SER A 409 3.69 -3.07 -30.44
C SER A 409 2.63 -3.96 -29.80
N ILE A 410 1.44 -3.41 -29.50
CA ILE A 410 0.37 -4.09 -28.76
C ILE A 410 -0.04 -5.40 -29.43
N ASP A 411 -0.24 -5.41 -30.75
CA ASP A 411 -0.67 -6.60 -31.49
C ASP A 411 0.33 -7.77 -31.37
N ARG A 412 1.63 -7.48 -31.40
CA ARG A 412 2.69 -8.47 -31.23
C ARG A 412 2.78 -8.95 -29.78
N LEU A 413 2.70 -8.01 -28.84
CA LEU A 413 2.78 -8.28 -27.42
C LEU A 413 1.64 -9.20 -26.94
N MET A 414 0.41 -8.93 -27.36
CA MET A 414 -0.75 -9.77 -27.00
C MET A 414 -0.60 -11.21 -27.50
N LYS A 415 -0.08 -11.41 -28.72
CA LYS A 415 0.18 -12.76 -29.27
C LYS A 415 1.21 -13.53 -28.44
N GLN A 416 2.28 -12.88 -28.00
CA GLN A 416 3.32 -13.51 -27.19
C GLN A 416 2.85 -13.81 -25.76
N ILE A 417 2.05 -12.92 -25.17
CA ILE A 417 1.51 -13.11 -23.82
C ILE A 417 0.50 -14.27 -23.81
N SER A 418 -0.31 -14.45 -24.85
CA SER A 418 -1.33 -15.50 -24.91
C SER A 418 -0.78 -16.90 -24.61
N SER A 419 0.37 -17.26 -25.18
CA SER A 419 0.99 -18.57 -24.93
C SER A 419 1.50 -18.71 -23.49
N PHE A 420 1.93 -17.61 -22.87
CA PHE A 420 2.50 -17.58 -21.53
C PHE A 420 1.43 -17.60 -20.42
N MET A 421 0.23 -17.06 -20.69
CA MET A 421 -0.85 -16.95 -19.70
C MET A 421 -1.28 -18.30 -19.12
N SER A 422 -1.26 -19.37 -19.93
CA SER A 422 -1.60 -20.72 -19.48
C SER A 422 -0.59 -21.32 -18.47
N GLU A 423 0.62 -20.78 -18.40
CA GLU A 423 1.74 -21.35 -17.63
C GLU A 423 1.99 -20.61 -16.30
N ILE A 424 1.18 -19.60 -15.97
CA ILE A 424 1.34 -18.76 -14.77
C ILE A 424 0.17 -18.87 -13.79
N SER A 425 0.42 -18.53 -12.53
CA SER A 425 -0.62 -18.52 -11.50
C SER A 425 -1.63 -17.39 -11.69
N ASP A 426 -2.84 -17.59 -11.18
CA ASP A 426 -3.93 -16.60 -11.30
C ASP A 426 -3.58 -15.24 -10.69
N GLU A 427 -2.76 -15.20 -9.64
CA GLU A 427 -2.26 -13.94 -9.06
C GLU A 427 -1.51 -13.09 -10.10
N PHE A 428 -0.65 -13.71 -10.92
CA PHE A 428 0.06 -13.00 -11.98
C PHE A 428 -0.87 -12.66 -13.14
N LYS A 429 -1.82 -13.54 -13.47
CA LYS A 429 -2.80 -13.25 -14.52
C LYS A 429 -3.63 -12.00 -14.19
N VAL A 430 -4.02 -11.81 -12.92
CA VAL A 430 -4.71 -10.59 -12.46
C VAL A 430 -3.87 -9.34 -12.72
N VAL A 431 -2.56 -9.37 -12.43
CA VAL A 431 -1.65 -8.23 -12.70
C VAL A 431 -1.57 -7.92 -14.20
N VAL A 432 -1.55 -8.95 -15.06
CA VAL A 432 -1.56 -8.76 -16.52
C VAL A 432 -2.87 -8.11 -16.98
N VAL A 433 -4.02 -8.54 -16.45
CA VAL A 433 -5.33 -7.95 -16.78
C VAL A 433 -5.41 -6.49 -16.37
N GLN A 434 -4.92 -6.13 -15.17
CA GLN A 434 -4.86 -4.74 -14.73
C GLN A 434 -4.00 -3.86 -15.65
N ALA A 435 -2.85 -4.39 -16.09
CA ALA A 435 -2.00 -3.69 -17.04
C ALA A 435 -2.66 -3.54 -18.43
N ILE A 436 -3.44 -4.54 -18.87
CA ILE A 436 -4.26 -4.44 -20.09
C ILE A 436 -5.34 -3.37 -19.94
N SER A 437 -6.00 -3.27 -18.78
CA SER A 437 -6.98 -2.22 -18.50
C SER A 437 -6.38 -0.82 -18.67
N ALA A 438 -5.16 -0.60 -18.15
CA ALA A 438 -4.44 0.66 -18.32
C ALA A 438 -4.06 0.93 -19.79
N LEU A 439 -3.71 -0.12 -20.54
CA LEU A 439 -3.45 -0.01 -21.99
C LEU A 439 -4.70 0.35 -22.79
N CYS A 440 -5.86 -0.20 -22.45
CA CYS A 440 -7.14 0.16 -23.07
C CYS A 440 -7.41 1.66 -22.89
N GLN A 441 -7.33 2.15 -21.65
CA GLN A 441 -7.51 3.57 -21.33
C GLN A 441 -6.54 4.48 -22.10
N LYS A 442 -5.28 4.03 -22.27
CA LYS A 442 -4.24 4.80 -22.97
C LYS A 442 -4.38 4.77 -24.50
N TYR A 443 -4.87 3.68 -25.08
CA TYR A 443 -4.95 3.48 -26.54
C TYR A 443 -6.34 3.04 -27.01
N PRO A 444 -7.36 3.94 -27.01
CA PRO A 444 -8.74 3.58 -27.33
C PRO A 444 -8.94 2.94 -28.71
N ARG A 445 -8.13 3.31 -29.70
CA ARG A 445 -8.17 2.75 -31.07
C ARG A 445 -7.85 1.26 -31.13
N LYS A 446 -7.21 0.71 -30.09
CA LYS A 446 -6.84 -0.71 -29.98
C LYS A 446 -7.80 -1.52 -29.12
N HIS A 447 -8.91 -0.92 -28.65
CA HIS A 447 -9.93 -1.60 -27.85
C HIS A 447 -10.41 -2.92 -28.47
N ALA A 448 -10.65 -2.98 -29.79
CA ALA A 448 -11.09 -4.21 -30.44
C ALA A 448 -10.11 -5.39 -30.27
N VAL A 449 -8.81 -5.13 -30.37
CA VAL A 449 -7.77 -6.17 -30.21
C VAL A 449 -7.67 -6.61 -28.76
N LEU A 450 -7.64 -5.65 -27.83
CA LEU A 450 -7.52 -5.92 -26.39
C LEU A 450 -8.77 -6.63 -25.85
N MET A 451 -9.97 -6.25 -26.31
CA MET A 451 -11.22 -6.92 -25.95
C MET A 451 -11.29 -8.36 -26.43
N ASN A 452 -10.89 -8.64 -27.66
CA ASN A 452 -10.84 -10.02 -28.17
C ASN A 452 -9.82 -10.87 -27.41
N PHE A 453 -8.71 -10.26 -26.99
CA PHE A 453 -7.73 -10.92 -26.12
C PHE A 453 -8.33 -11.24 -24.74
N LEU A 454 -8.93 -10.25 -24.06
CA LEU A 454 -9.61 -10.44 -22.77
C LEU A 454 -10.72 -11.50 -22.86
N PHE A 455 -11.46 -11.54 -23.95
CA PHE A 455 -12.48 -12.54 -24.18
C PHE A 455 -11.93 -13.96 -24.34
N THR A 456 -10.82 -14.12 -25.07
CA THR A 456 -10.12 -15.41 -25.19
C THR A 456 -9.69 -15.91 -23.80
N MET A 457 -9.12 -15.01 -22.99
CA MET A 457 -8.73 -15.27 -21.60
C MET A 457 -9.94 -15.56 -20.68
N LEU A 458 -11.10 -14.96 -20.97
CA LEU A 458 -12.34 -15.18 -20.24
C LEU A 458 -12.91 -16.59 -20.49
N ARG A 459 -12.64 -17.22 -21.64
CA ARG A 459 -13.05 -18.59 -21.94
C ARG A 459 -12.13 -19.68 -21.35
N GLU A 460 -10.87 -19.37 -21.09
CA GLU A 460 -9.91 -20.35 -20.54
C GLU A 460 -10.25 -20.74 -19.09
N GLU A 461 -9.69 -21.82 -18.55
CA GLU A 461 -9.89 -22.13 -17.12
C GLU A 461 -9.19 -21.11 -16.20
N GLY A 462 -9.83 -20.76 -15.08
CA GLY A 462 -9.22 -19.87 -14.10
C GLY A 462 -10.12 -19.58 -12.89
N GLY A 463 -9.50 -19.18 -11.79
CA GLY A 463 -10.19 -18.89 -10.54
C GLY A 463 -11.03 -17.61 -10.56
N PHE A 464 -11.86 -17.47 -9.53
CA PHE A 464 -12.82 -16.37 -9.38
C PHE A 464 -12.19 -14.98 -9.51
N GLU A 465 -11.11 -14.69 -8.78
CA GLU A 465 -10.48 -13.34 -8.77
C GLU A 465 -9.92 -12.95 -10.15
N TYR A 466 -9.37 -13.92 -10.89
CA TYR A 466 -8.90 -13.69 -12.25
C TYR A 466 -10.05 -13.39 -13.21
N LYS A 467 -11.13 -14.19 -13.16
CA LYS A 467 -12.32 -13.96 -13.99
C LYS A 467 -13.01 -12.65 -13.65
N ARG A 468 -13.12 -12.33 -12.36
CA ARG A 468 -13.62 -11.05 -11.87
C ARG A 468 -12.82 -9.88 -12.45
N ALA A 469 -11.49 -9.93 -12.39
CA ALA A 469 -10.64 -8.87 -12.94
C ALA A 469 -10.87 -8.66 -14.45
N ILE A 470 -11.06 -9.74 -15.22
CA ILE A 470 -11.37 -9.64 -16.66
C ILE A 470 -12.75 -9.01 -16.88
N VAL A 471 -13.77 -9.48 -16.16
CA VAL A 471 -15.14 -8.93 -16.26
C VAL A 471 -15.16 -7.45 -15.89
N ASP A 472 -14.46 -7.06 -14.82
CA ASP A 472 -14.31 -5.65 -14.39
C ASP A 472 -13.66 -4.81 -15.48
N CYS A 473 -12.59 -5.32 -16.11
CA CYS A 473 -11.92 -4.64 -17.22
C CYS A 473 -12.86 -4.48 -18.42
N ILE A 474 -13.61 -5.52 -18.80
CA ILE A 474 -14.57 -5.47 -19.91
C ILE A 474 -15.69 -4.48 -19.61
N ILE A 475 -16.23 -4.47 -18.39
CA ILE A 475 -17.25 -3.51 -17.95
C ILE A 475 -16.71 -2.08 -18.08
N SER A 476 -15.50 -1.80 -17.58
CA SER A 476 -14.86 -0.49 -17.72
C SER A 476 -14.78 -0.05 -19.19
N ILE A 477 -14.38 -0.96 -20.09
CA ILE A 477 -14.28 -0.68 -21.53
C ILE A 477 -15.65 -0.42 -22.16
N ILE A 478 -16.68 -1.21 -21.81
CA ILE A 478 -18.06 -1.04 -22.29
C ILE A 478 -18.61 0.33 -21.89
N GLU A 479 -18.35 0.73 -20.64
CA GLU A 479 -18.82 2.01 -20.15
C GLU A 479 -18.03 3.16 -20.80
N GLU A 480 -16.70 3.05 -20.94
CA GLU A 480 -15.80 4.05 -21.55
C GLU A 480 -15.99 4.27 -23.05
N ASN A 481 -16.32 3.23 -23.83
CA ASN A 481 -16.38 3.30 -25.29
C ASN A 481 -17.69 2.75 -25.87
N SER A 482 -18.52 3.62 -26.43
CA SER A 482 -19.78 3.25 -27.09
C SER A 482 -19.58 2.32 -28.29
N GLU A 483 -18.50 2.46 -29.05
CA GLU A 483 -18.21 1.61 -30.22
C GLU A 483 -17.92 0.15 -29.82
N SER A 484 -17.37 -0.06 -28.62
CA SER A 484 -17.02 -1.40 -28.12
C SER A 484 -18.16 -2.05 -27.31
N LYS A 485 -19.25 -1.31 -27.06
CA LYS A 485 -20.39 -1.74 -26.22
C LYS A 485 -21.01 -3.04 -26.73
N GLU A 486 -21.40 -3.10 -28.00
CA GLU A 486 -22.06 -4.29 -28.55
C GLU A 486 -21.15 -5.53 -28.55
N THR A 487 -19.87 -5.35 -28.86
CA THR A 487 -18.89 -6.43 -28.81
C THR A 487 -18.70 -6.93 -27.38
N GLY A 488 -18.51 -6.02 -26.42
CA GLY A 488 -18.33 -6.37 -25.01
C GLY A 488 -19.54 -7.06 -24.40
N LEU A 489 -20.75 -6.55 -24.66
CA LEU A 489 -21.99 -7.20 -24.20
C LEU A 489 -22.16 -8.58 -24.83
N SER A 490 -21.80 -8.76 -26.11
CA SER A 490 -21.85 -10.07 -26.78
C SER A 490 -20.88 -11.07 -26.14
N HIS A 491 -19.65 -10.64 -25.82
CA HIS A 491 -18.63 -11.47 -25.16
C HIS A 491 -19.08 -11.89 -23.75
N LEU A 492 -19.65 -10.97 -22.98
CA LEU A 492 -20.19 -11.26 -21.64
C LEU A 492 -21.43 -12.17 -21.71
N CYS A 493 -22.29 -12.01 -22.72
CA CYS A 493 -23.44 -12.89 -22.93
C CYS A 493 -23.02 -14.34 -23.19
N GLU A 494 -21.95 -14.54 -23.95
CA GLU A 494 -21.43 -15.87 -24.19
C GLU A 494 -20.81 -16.47 -22.92
N PHE A 495 -20.07 -15.67 -22.15
CA PHE A 495 -19.48 -16.14 -20.90
C PHE A 495 -20.53 -16.60 -19.88
N ILE A 496 -21.66 -15.90 -19.75
CA ILE A 496 -22.73 -16.33 -18.82
C ILE A 496 -23.47 -17.59 -19.29
N GLU A 497 -23.22 -18.11 -20.50
CA GLU A 497 -23.83 -19.39 -20.92
C GLU A 497 -23.30 -20.59 -20.13
N ASP A 498 -22.01 -20.57 -19.79
CA ASP A 498 -21.29 -21.64 -19.09
C ASP A 498 -20.54 -21.09 -17.85
N CYS A 499 -21.05 -20.03 -17.22
CA CYS A 499 -20.40 -19.39 -16.06
C CYS A 499 -20.66 -20.19 -14.77
N GLU A 500 -19.60 -20.68 -14.15
CA GLU A 500 -19.68 -21.39 -12.86
C GLU A 500 -19.82 -20.44 -11.64
N PHE A 501 -19.64 -19.13 -11.83
CA PHE A 501 -19.59 -18.15 -10.75
C PHE A 501 -20.87 -17.31 -10.66
N THR A 502 -21.74 -17.65 -9.70
CA THR A 502 -23.01 -16.94 -9.40
C THR A 502 -22.87 -15.42 -9.33
N VAL A 503 -21.87 -14.93 -8.58
CA VAL A 503 -21.65 -13.49 -8.37
C VAL A 503 -21.28 -12.77 -9.67
N LEU A 504 -20.55 -13.43 -10.57
CA LEU A 504 -20.21 -12.84 -11.88
C LEU A 504 -21.41 -12.87 -12.81
N ALA A 505 -22.15 -13.98 -12.84
CA ALA A 505 -23.36 -14.11 -13.67
C ALA A 505 -24.41 -13.04 -13.30
N THR A 506 -24.71 -12.89 -12.00
CA THR A 506 -25.66 -11.86 -11.51
C THR A 506 -25.21 -10.45 -11.83
N ARG A 507 -23.91 -10.14 -11.70
CA ARG A 507 -23.36 -8.83 -12.05
C ARG A 507 -23.43 -8.54 -13.54
N ILE A 508 -23.13 -9.52 -14.39
CA ILE A 508 -23.27 -9.37 -15.85
C ILE A 508 -24.73 -9.20 -16.24
N LEU A 509 -25.66 -9.94 -15.63
CA LEU A 509 -27.10 -9.75 -15.85
C LEU A 509 -27.56 -8.35 -15.45
N HIS A 510 -27.04 -7.81 -14.35
CA HIS A 510 -27.32 -6.44 -13.94
C HIS A 510 -26.86 -5.41 -14.99
N LEU A 511 -25.63 -5.57 -15.50
CA LEU A 511 -25.09 -4.74 -16.59
C LEU A 511 -25.94 -4.86 -17.86
N LEU A 512 -26.31 -6.09 -18.25
CA LEU A 512 -27.15 -6.33 -19.42
C LEU A 512 -28.51 -5.62 -19.28
N GLY A 513 -29.11 -5.63 -18.10
CA GLY A 513 -30.35 -4.89 -17.82
C GLY A 513 -30.19 -3.36 -17.90
N GLN A 514 -28.99 -2.82 -17.64
CA GLN A 514 -28.72 -1.38 -17.71
C GLN A 514 -28.37 -0.92 -19.13
N GLU A 515 -27.48 -1.63 -19.81
CA GLU A 515 -26.89 -1.20 -21.09
C GLU A 515 -27.48 -1.91 -22.31
N GLY A 516 -27.99 -3.13 -22.15
CA GLY A 516 -28.62 -3.90 -23.22
C GLY A 516 -29.83 -3.22 -23.87
N PRO A 517 -30.75 -2.59 -23.10
CA PRO A 517 -31.88 -1.85 -23.68
C PRO A 517 -31.48 -0.67 -24.56
N LYS A 518 -30.29 -0.10 -24.36
CA LYS A 518 -29.76 1.08 -25.07
C LYS A 518 -29.02 0.74 -26.37
N THR A 519 -28.92 -0.55 -26.71
CA THR A 519 -28.21 -1.02 -27.92
C THR A 519 -29.08 -0.89 -29.16
N THR A 520 -28.49 -1.00 -30.36
CA THR A 520 -29.24 -0.90 -31.62
C THR A 520 -30.23 -2.05 -31.83
N ASN A 521 -29.91 -3.25 -31.29
CA ASN A 521 -30.77 -4.42 -31.38
C ASN A 521 -30.91 -5.13 -30.03
N PRO A 522 -31.75 -4.59 -29.13
CA PRO A 522 -31.91 -5.13 -27.77
C PRO A 522 -32.46 -6.57 -27.72
N SER A 523 -33.24 -6.97 -28.74
CA SER A 523 -33.90 -8.29 -28.79
C SER A 523 -32.91 -9.47 -28.70
N LYS A 524 -31.69 -9.29 -29.22
CA LYS A 524 -30.61 -10.30 -29.19
C LYS A 524 -30.29 -10.76 -27.77
N TYR A 525 -30.29 -9.85 -26.80
CA TYR A 525 -29.85 -10.10 -25.43
C TYR A 525 -30.91 -10.83 -24.59
N ILE A 526 -32.20 -10.64 -24.91
CA ILE A 526 -33.32 -11.27 -24.20
C ILE A 526 -33.18 -12.79 -24.18
N ARG A 527 -32.73 -13.40 -25.29
CA ARG A 527 -32.52 -14.86 -25.37
C ARG A 527 -31.51 -15.34 -24.32
N PHE A 528 -30.39 -14.66 -24.19
CA PHE A 528 -29.34 -15.02 -23.24
C PHE A 528 -29.83 -14.88 -21.80
N ILE A 529 -30.57 -13.81 -21.49
CA ILE A 529 -31.16 -13.56 -20.17
C ILE A 529 -32.22 -14.63 -19.85
N TYR A 530 -33.13 -14.92 -20.80
CA TYR A 530 -34.21 -15.88 -20.59
C TYR A 530 -33.71 -17.31 -20.39
N ASN A 531 -32.66 -17.73 -21.11
CA ASN A 531 -32.05 -19.03 -20.88
C ASN A 531 -31.56 -19.19 -19.42
N ARG A 532 -31.04 -18.12 -18.81
CA ARG A 532 -30.62 -18.13 -17.39
C ARG A 532 -31.80 -18.26 -16.42
N VAL A 533 -32.97 -17.69 -16.76
CA VAL A 533 -34.20 -17.88 -15.96
C VAL A 533 -34.60 -19.36 -15.89
N VAL A 534 -34.29 -20.17 -16.90
CA VAL A 534 -34.73 -21.57 -16.97
C VAL A 534 -33.68 -22.56 -16.45
N LEU A 535 -32.40 -22.30 -16.74
CA LEU A 535 -31.33 -23.30 -16.58
C LEU A 535 -30.50 -23.13 -15.29
N GLU A 536 -30.62 -21.99 -14.61
CA GLU A 536 -29.77 -21.64 -13.47
C GLU A 536 -30.47 -21.78 -12.12
N HIS A 537 -29.70 -21.65 -11.05
CA HIS A 537 -30.19 -21.59 -9.68
C HIS A 537 -30.82 -20.22 -9.36
N GLU A 538 -31.58 -20.19 -8.26
CA GLU A 538 -32.44 -19.10 -7.80
C GLU A 538 -31.81 -17.70 -7.83
N GLU A 539 -30.57 -17.52 -7.36
CA GLU A 539 -29.93 -16.20 -7.32
C GLU A 539 -29.72 -15.59 -8.72
N VAL A 540 -29.28 -16.41 -9.68
CA VAL A 540 -29.07 -15.98 -11.07
C VAL A 540 -30.41 -15.76 -11.77
N ARG A 541 -31.40 -16.63 -11.52
CA ARG A 541 -32.77 -16.46 -12.04
C ARG A 541 -33.39 -15.15 -11.57
N ALA A 542 -33.24 -14.80 -10.29
CA ALA A 542 -33.74 -13.54 -9.73
C ALA A 542 -33.05 -12.33 -10.39
N GLY A 543 -31.74 -12.40 -10.65
CA GLY A 543 -31.00 -11.38 -11.40
C GLY A 543 -31.48 -11.23 -12.84
N ALA A 544 -31.78 -12.35 -13.52
CA ALA A 544 -32.28 -12.36 -14.89
C ALA A 544 -33.70 -11.77 -14.98
N VAL A 545 -34.57 -12.04 -14.00
CA VAL A 545 -35.90 -11.41 -13.90
C VAL A 545 -35.80 -9.88 -13.77
N SER A 546 -34.90 -9.37 -12.92
CA SER A 546 -34.63 -7.92 -12.85
C SER A 546 -34.12 -7.34 -14.17
N ALA A 547 -33.24 -8.07 -14.86
CA ALA A 547 -32.74 -7.63 -16.16
C ALA A 547 -33.88 -7.56 -17.20
N LEU A 548 -34.74 -8.58 -17.30
CA LEU A 548 -35.91 -8.56 -18.19
C LEU A 548 -36.86 -7.40 -17.87
N ALA A 549 -37.10 -7.12 -16.59
CA ALA A 549 -37.94 -6.00 -16.18
C ALA A 549 -37.39 -4.65 -16.68
N LYS A 550 -36.08 -4.44 -16.59
CA LYS A 550 -35.43 -3.23 -17.12
C LYS A 550 -35.57 -3.09 -18.64
N PHE A 551 -35.51 -4.21 -19.38
CA PHE A 551 -35.80 -4.21 -20.82
C PHE A 551 -37.25 -3.80 -21.12
N GLY A 552 -38.21 -4.32 -20.37
CA GLY A 552 -39.63 -3.95 -20.51
C GLY A 552 -39.92 -2.50 -20.12
N ALA A 553 -39.19 -1.96 -19.13
CA ALA A 553 -39.35 -0.59 -18.66
C ALA A 553 -38.80 0.46 -19.65
N GLN A 554 -37.70 0.16 -20.34
CA GLN A 554 -37.04 1.11 -21.25
C GLN A 554 -37.51 1.01 -22.71
N ASN A 555 -38.01 -0.16 -23.15
CA ASN A 555 -38.37 -0.39 -24.55
C ASN A 555 -39.83 -0.84 -24.71
N GLU A 556 -40.69 0.09 -25.16
CA GLU A 556 -42.13 -0.17 -25.35
C GLU A 556 -42.42 -1.26 -26.39
N GLU A 557 -41.60 -1.38 -27.44
CA GLU A 557 -41.78 -2.40 -28.49
C GLU A 557 -41.62 -3.84 -27.95
N MET A 558 -40.72 -4.03 -26.98
CA MET A 558 -40.44 -5.36 -26.41
C MET A 558 -41.30 -5.69 -25.20
N LEU A 559 -41.97 -4.69 -24.62
CA LEU A 559 -42.81 -4.84 -23.43
C LEU A 559 -43.80 -6.02 -23.53
N PRO A 560 -44.56 -6.23 -24.62
CA PRO A 560 -45.49 -7.36 -24.72
C PRO A 560 -44.79 -8.72 -24.58
N SER A 561 -43.60 -8.87 -25.16
CA SER A 561 -42.81 -10.09 -25.08
C SER A 561 -42.27 -10.30 -23.66
N ILE A 562 -41.75 -9.25 -23.03
CA ILE A 562 -41.25 -9.29 -21.65
C ILE A 562 -42.36 -9.67 -20.66
N LEU A 563 -43.57 -9.11 -20.80
CA LEU A 563 -44.71 -9.45 -19.94
C LEU A 563 -45.05 -10.95 -20.02
N VAL A 564 -44.97 -11.56 -21.21
CA VAL A 564 -45.20 -13.01 -21.36
C VAL A 564 -44.11 -13.81 -20.65
N LEU A 565 -42.85 -13.37 -20.71
CA LEU A 565 -41.74 -14.05 -20.01
C LEU A 565 -41.89 -13.92 -18.48
N LEU A 566 -42.20 -12.73 -17.97
CA LEU A 566 -42.41 -12.50 -16.54
C LEU A 566 -43.61 -13.28 -15.99
N LYS A 567 -44.71 -13.39 -16.77
CA LYS A 567 -45.88 -14.24 -16.39
C LYS A 567 -45.51 -15.69 -16.14
N ARG A 568 -44.53 -16.23 -16.85
CA ARG A 568 -44.02 -17.60 -16.61
C ARG A 568 -43.23 -17.67 -15.31
N CYS A 569 -42.48 -16.63 -14.97
CA CYS A 569 -41.66 -16.55 -13.75
C CYS A 569 -42.51 -16.39 -12.47
N VAL A 570 -43.78 -15.98 -12.57
CA VAL A 570 -44.71 -15.96 -11.42
C VAL A 570 -44.97 -17.37 -10.88
N MET A 571 -44.77 -18.40 -11.70
CA MET A 571 -44.93 -19.80 -11.32
C MET A 571 -43.60 -20.49 -11.01
N ASP A 572 -42.51 -19.73 -10.81
CA ASP A 572 -41.21 -20.29 -10.43
C ASP A 572 -41.31 -21.04 -9.09
N ASP A 573 -40.45 -22.02 -8.82
CA ASP A 573 -40.46 -22.76 -7.55
C ASP A 573 -39.91 -21.93 -6.37
N ASP A 574 -39.01 -20.98 -6.66
CA ASP A 574 -38.38 -20.14 -5.65
C ASP A 574 -39.23 -18.90 -5.27
N ASN A 575 -39.27 -18.56 -3.98
CA ASN A 575 -40.06 -17.43 -3.49
C ASN A 575 -39.55 -16.08 -4.00
N GLU A 576 -38.23 -15.85 -3.96
CA GLU A 576 -37.64 -14.56 -4.34
C GLU A 576 -37.84 -14.29 -5.84
N VAL A 577 -37.66 -15.31 -6.68
CA VAL A 577 -37.89 -15.19 -8.12
C VAL A 577 -39.37 -14.88 -8.41
N ARG A 578 -40.31 -15.59 -7.75
CA ARG A 578 -41.75 -15.35 -7.92
C ARG A 578 -42.18 -13.97 -7.48
N ASP A 579 -41.77 -13.54 -6.29
CA ASP A 579 -42.17 -12.26 -5.71
C ASP A 579 -41.66 -11.10 -6.56
N ARG A 580 -40.40 -11.19 -6.98
CA ARG A 580 -39.76 -10.22 -7.89
C ARG A 580 -40.43 -10.18 -9.26
N ALA A 581 -40.75 -11.34 -9.84
CA ALA A 581 -41.47 -11.42 -11.11
C ALA A 581 -42.88 -10.83 -11.02
N THR A 582 -43.60 -11.13 -9.94
CA THR A 582 -44.95 -10.62 -9.69
C THR A 582 -44.93 -9.11 -9.51
N PHE A 583 -43.98 -8.59 -8.73
CA PHE A 583 -43.78 -7.16 -8.53
C PHE A 583 -43.54 -6.44 -9.85
N TYR A 584 -42.53 -6.87 -10.63
CA TYR A 584 -42.23 -6.21 -11.91
C TYR A 584 -43.34 -6.37 -12.95
N LEU A 585 -44.03 -7.51 -12.98
CA LEU A 585 -45.17 -7.72 -13.87
C LEU A 585 -46.28 -6.69 -13.57
N ASN A 586 -46.64 -6.52 -12.30
CA ASN A 586 -47.68 -5.58 -11.88
C ASN A 586 -47.32 -4.12 -12.16
N VAL A 587 -46.03 -3.75 -12.02
CA VAL A 587 -45.56 -2.39 -12.36
C VAL A 587 -45.63 -2.16 -13.87
N LEU A 588 -45.13 -3.09 -14.67
CA LEU A 588 -45.07 -2.98 -16.12
C LEU A 588 -46.46 -3.02 -16.79
N GLU A 589 -47.42 -3.79 -16.24
CA GLU A 589 -48.80 -3.85 -16.76
C GLU A 589 -49.55 -2.52 -16.64
N GLN A 590 -49.16 -1.65 -15.69
CA GLN A 590 -49.74 -0.31 -15.54
C GLN A 590 -49.32 0.65 -16.66
N LYS A 591 -48.24 0.35 -17.39
CA LYS A 591 -47.72 1.17 -18.50
C LYS A 591 -47.43 2.64 -18.13
N GLN A 592 -47.12 2.89 -16.86
CA GLN A 592 -46.79 4.22 -16.37
C GLN A 592 -45.27 4.39 -16.30
N LYS A 593 -44.73 5.34 -17.05
CA LYS A 593 -43.28 5.60 -17.11
C LYS A 593 -42.71 6.01 -15.75
N ALA A 594 -43.45 6.81 -14.98
CA ALA A 594 -43.07 7.20 -13.62
C ALA A 594 -42.89 6.00 -12.68
N LEU A 595 -43.82 5.02 -12.70
CA LEU A 595 -43.68 3.81 -11.88
C LEU A 595 -42.51 2.93 -12.34
N ASN A 596 -42.29 2.82 -13.65
CA ASN A 596 -41.13 2.12 -14.19
C ASN A 596 -39.82 2.78 -13.73
N ALA A 597 -39.76 4.11 -13.75
CA ALA A 597 -38.62 4.89 -13.28
C ALA A 597 -38.34 4.63 -11.80
N GLY A 598 -39.33 4.85 -10.93
CA GLY A 598 -39.20 4.75 -9.48
C GLY A 598 -38.91 3.34 -8.96
N TYR A 599 -39.50 2.29 -9.57
CA TYR A 599 -39.45 0.93 -9.01
C TYR A 599 -38.56 -0.06 -9.77
N ILE A 600 -38.17 0.24 -11.02
CA ILE A 600 -37.40 -0.69 -11.87
C ILE A 600 -36.05 -0.10 -12.27
N LEU A 601 -36.03 1.17 -12.70
CA LEU A 601 -34.84 1.81 -13.26
C LEU A 601 -33.98 2.47 -12.21
N ASN A 602 -34.60 3.16 -11.25
CA ASN A 602 -33.93 3.85 -10.16
C ASN A 602 -33.77 2.89 -8.97
N GLY A 603 -32.56 2.85 -8.41
CA GLY A 603 -32.27 2.09 -7.19
C GLY A 603 -32.59 2.90 -5.94
N LEU A 604 -32.57 2.23 -4.78
CA LEU A 604 -32.70 2.89 -3.49
C LEU A 604 -31.55 3.89 -3.30
N THR A 605 -31.85 5.18 -3.14
CA THR A 605 -30.84 6.25 -3.03
C THR A 605 -30.38 6.50 -1.59
N VAL A 606 -30.97 5.84 -0.60
CA VAL A 606 -30.69 6.03 0.83
C VAL A 606 -29.60 5.11 1.36
N SER A 607 -28.88 5.56 2.39
CA SER A 607 -27.87 4.77 3.10
C SER A 607 -28.54 3.59 3.81
N ILE A 608 -28.08 2.36 3.57
CA ILE A 608 -28.65 1.15 4.23
C ILE A 608 -28.45 1.21 5.76
N PRO A 609 -27.27 1.54 6.31
CA PRO A 609 -27.11 1.76 7.76
C PRO A 609 -27.95 2.92 8.30
N GLY A 610 -28.13 3.98 7.51
CA GLY A 610 -29.01 5.11 7.87
C GLY A 610 -30.48 4.69 7.95
N LEU A 611 -30.93 3.89 6.98
CA LEU A 611 -32.27 3.33 6.92
C LEU A 611 -32.53 2.41 8.12
N GLU A 612 -31.59 1.54 8.47
CA GLU A 612 -31.70 0.66 9.65
C GLU A 612 -31.90 1.46 10.94
N ARG A 613 -31.11 2.52 11.15
CA ARG A 613 -31.23 3.40 12.32
C ARG A 613 -32.55 4.17 12.34
N ALA A 614 -32.94 4.77 11.22
CA ALA A 614 -34.18 5.52 11.11
C ALA A 614 -35.40 4.62 11.37
N LEU A 615 -35.40 3.39 10.84
CA LEU A 615 -36.42 2.40 11.12
C LEU A 615 -36.40 1.96 12.58
N GLN A 616 -35.23 1.71 13.17
CA GLN A 616 -35.10 1.35 14.59
C GLN A 616 -35.66 2.46 15.48
N GLN A 617 -35.34 3.72 15.20
CA GLN A 617 -35.87 4.88 15.93
C GLN A 617 -37.39 4.98 15.77
N TYR A 618 -37.91 4.83 14.54
CA TYR A 618 -39.35 4.83 14.27
C TYR A 618 -40.08 3.68 15.00
N THR A 619 -39.41 2.56 15.23
CA THR A 619 -39.98 1.44 16.00
C THR A 619 -39.95 1.70 17.51
N LEU A 620 -38.98 2.47 17.99
CA LEU A 620 -38.83 2.84 19.40
C LEU A 620 -39.76 4.01 19.80
N GLU A 621 -40.11 4.88 18.87
CA GLU A 621 -41.02 6.01 19.04
C GLU A 621 -42.28 5.84 18.16
N PRO A 622 -43.37 5.26 18.69
CA PRO A 622 -44.58 5.02 17.91
C PRO A 622 -45.19 6.34 17.41
N SER A 623 -45.14 6.55 16.09
CA SER A 623 -45.75 7.70 15.41
C SER A 623 -47.00 7.26 14.66
N GLU A 624 -48.07 8.05 14.69
CA GLU A 624 -49.25 7.83 13.84
C GLU A 624 -48.97 8.17 12.36
N LYS A 625 -47.88 8.89 12.07
CA LYS A 625 -47.48 9.21 10.69
C LYS A 625 -46.68 8.05 10.10
N PRO A 626 -46.93 7.66 8.83
CA PRO A 626 -46.12 6.66 8.14
C PRO A 626 -44.62 7.04 8.10
N PHE A 627 -43.75 6.04 8.10
CA PHE A 627 -42.31 6.24 7.94
C PHE A 627 -42.00 6.89 6.58
N ASP A 628 -41.26 7.99 6.60
CA ASP A 628 -40.87 8.72 5.39
C ASP A 628 -39.40 8.44 5.03
N LEU A 629 -39.16 7.85 3.85
CA LEU A 629 -37.82 7.60 3.31
C LEU A 629 -37.00 8.89 3.12
N LYS A 630 -37.64 10.05 2.97
CA LYS A 630 -36.94 11.36 2.88
C LYS A 630 -36.20 11.74 4.16
N SER A 631 -36.56 11.14 5.30
CA SER A 631 -35.88 11.36 6.58
C SER A 631 -34.55 10.61 6.69
N VAL A 632 -34.27 9.69 5.75
CA VAL A 632 -33.08 8.84 5.77
C VAL A 632 -31.94 9.51 5.01
N PRO A 633 -30.72 9.55 5.56
CA PRO A 633 -29.55 10.06 4.85
C PRO A 633 -29.33 9.33 3.52
N LEU A 634 -29.01 10.08 2.47
CA LEU A 634 -28.69 9.51 1.16
C LEU A 634 -27.39 8.70 1.23
N ALA A 635 -27.30 7.63 0.44
CA ALA A 635 -26.06 6.88 0.29
C ALA A 635 -25.04 7.79 -0.40
N THR A 636 -23.95 8.13 0.28
CA THR A 636 -22.81 8.79 -0.37
C THR A 636 -22.34 7.89 -1.50
N ALA A 637 -22.43 8.38 -2.75
CA ALA A 637 -21.77 7.71 -3.86
C ALA A 637 -20.30 7.49 -3.46
N PRO A 638 -19.73 6.29 -3.63
CA PRO A 638 -18.29 6.13 -3.46
C PRO A 638 -17.66 7.11 -4.44
N MET A 639 -17.12 8.20 -3.90
CA MET A 639 -16.23 9.07 -4.65
C MET A 639 -15.16 8.13 -5.19
N ALA A 640 -14.94 8.18 -6.50
CA ALA A 640 -13.73 7.65 -7.07
C ALA A 640 -12.59 8.43 -6.40
N GLU A 641 -12.12 7.95 -5.25
CA GLU A 641 -10.81 8.26 -4.74
C GLU A 641 -9.88 7.92 -5.89
N GLN A 642 -9.33 8.97 -6.52
CA GLN A 642 -8.07 8.84 -7.22
C GLN A 642 -7.13 8.20 -6.21
N ARG A 643 -6.94 6.88 -6.35
CA ARG A 643 -5.93 6.13 -5.61
C ARG A 643 -4.60 6.75 -5.98
N THR A 644 -4.17 7.70 -5.18
CA THR A 644 -2.80 8.16 -5.13
C THR A 644 -1.95 6.93 -4.81
N GLU A 645 -1.02 6.65 -5.71
CA GLU A 645 -0.11 5.53 -5.60
C GLU A 645 0.65 5.56 -4.27
N SER A 646 0.74 4.39 -3.63
CA SER A 646 1.87 3.86 -2.85
C SER A 646 1.51 3.32 -1.46
N THR A 647 1.36 2.00 -1.34
CA THR A 647 1.95 1.17 -0.26
C THR A 647 1.79 -0.33 -0.59
N PRO A 648 2.76 -1.18 -0.24
CA PRO A 648 2.78 -2.59 -0.63
C PRO A 648 1.82 -3.47 0.20
N ILE A 649 1.10 -4.35 -0.49
CA ILE A 649 0.12 -5.30 0.07
C ILE A 649 0.87 -6.46 0.75
N THR A 650 0.85 -6.52 2.08
CA THR A 650 0.92 -7.75 2.87
C THR A 650 0.13 -7.57 4.16
N ALA A 651 -1.19 -7.69 4.08
CA ALA A 651 -2.04 -7.92 5.25
C ALA A 651 -3.29 -8.69 4.83
N VAL A 652 -3.47 -9.87 5.42
CA VAL A 652 -4.64 -10.74 5.26
C VAL A 652 -5.87 -10.00 5.79
N LYS A 653 -6.84 -9.69 4.92
CA LYS A 653 -8.13 -9.10 5.32
C LYS A 653 -8.98 -10.15 6.05
N GLN A 654 -9.35 -9.84 7.29
CA GLN A 654 -10.49 -10.46 7.99
C GLN A 654 -11.82 -9.93 7.42
N PRO A 655 -12.94 -10.64 7.59
CA PRO A 655 -14.23 -10.25 7.00
C PRO A 655 -14.65 -8.85 7.46
N GLU A 656 -14.91 -7.99 6.48
CA GLU A 656 -15.29 -6.59 6.65
C GLU A 656 -16.62 -6.49 7.43
N LYS A 657 -16.58 -5.91 8.63
CA LYS A 657 -17.74 -5.16 9.15
C LYS A 657 -17.87 -3.92 8.28
N VAL A 658 -19.07 -3.61 7.81
CA VAL A 658 -19.39 -2.38 7.09
C VAL A 658 -18.90 -1.21 7.97
N ALA A 659 -17.83 -0.55 7.54
CA ALA A 659 -17.26 0.58 8.28
C ALA A 659 -18.23 1.76 8.21
N ALA A 660 -18.50 2.40 9.35
CA ALA A 660 -19.34 3.58 9.42
C ALA A 660 -18.79 4.67 8.49
N THR A 661 -19.66 5.28 7.68
CA THR A 661 -19.24 6.33 6.75
C THR A 661 -18.87 7.61 7.51
N ARG A 662 -17.99 8.47 6.96
CA ARG A 662 -17.52 9.70 7.64
C ARG A 662 -18.67 10.60 8.09
N GLN A 663 -19.75 10.67 7.31
CA GLN A 663 -20.95 11.43 7.63
C GLN A 663 -21.71 10.86 8.84
N GLU A 664 -21.65 9.55 9.08
CA GLU A 664 -22.24 8.90 10.25
C GLU A 664 -21.47 9.23 11.52
N ILE A 665 -20.13 9.30 11.43
CA ILE A 665 -19.28 9.73 12.55
C ILE A 665 -19.63 11.17 12.94
N PHE A 666 -19.79 12.07 11.97
CA PHE A 666 -20.21 13.45 12.24
C PHE A 666 -21.61 13.52 12.82
N GLN A 667 -22.56 12.73 12.32
CA GLN A 667 -23.91 12.66 12.89
C GLN A 667 -23.88 12.28 14.38
N GLU A 668 -23.07 11.28 14.75
CA GLU A 668 -22.93 10.85 16.15
C GLU A 668 -22.27 11.93 17.02
N GLN A 669 -21.20 12.55 16.51
CA GLN A 669 -20.49 13.63 17.21
C GLN A 669 -21.39 14.84 17.46
N LEU A 670 -22.11 15.30 16.44
CA LEU A 670 -23.02 16.44 16.53
C LEU A 670 -24.23 16.11 17.42
N ALA A 671 -24.76 14.88 17.37
CA ALA A 671 -25.87 14.47 18.24
C ALA A 671 -25.47 14.38 19.73
N ALA A 672 -24.18 14.17 20.03
CA ALA A 672 -23.68 14.19 21.40
C ALA A 672 -23.68 15.59 22.02
N VAL A 673 -23.72 16.65 21.20
CA VAL A 673 -23.76 18.05 21.63
C VAL A 673 -25.18 18.44 22.04
N PRO A 674 -25.44 18.76 23.32
CA PRO A 674 -26.80 19.06 23.81
C PRO A 674 -27.50 20.21 23.08
N GLU A 675 -26.74 21.23 22.67
CA GLU A 675 -27.19 22.45 22.00
C GLU A 675 -27.68 22.19 20.57
N PHE A 676 -27.28 21.05 19.97
CA PHE A 676 -27.71 20.63 18.62
C PHE A 676 -28.92 19.68 18.66
N ARG A 677 -29.48 19.40 19.85
CA ARG A 677 -30.71 18.61 19.96
C ARG A 677 -31.87 19.36 19.31
N GLY A 678 -32.50 18.73 18.33
CA GLY A 678 -33.66 19.30 17.63
C GLY A 678 -33.35 19.90 16.25
N LEU A 679 -32.08 19.93 15.82
CA LEU A 679 -31.72 20.35 14.44
C LEU A 679 -32.19 19.36 13.36
N GLY A 680 -32.57 18.14 13.75
CA GLY A 680 -32.93 17.05 12.84
C GLY A 680 -31.72 16.24 12.37
N PRO A 681 -31.90 15.34 11.38
CA PRO A 681 -30.81 14.59 10.80
C PRO A 681 -29.85 15.50 10.01
N LEU A 682 -28.56 15.20 10.07
CA LEU A 682 -27.51 15.85 9.29
C LEU A 682 -27.74 15.57 7.81
N PHE A 683 -27.97 16.61 7.03
CA PHE A 683 -28.19 16.49 5.59
C PHE A 683 -26.87 16.20 4.85
N LYS A 684 -25.84 17.01 5.10
CA LYS A 684 -24.54 16.90 4.43
C LYS A 684 -23.43 17.49 5.28
N SER A 685 -22.20 17.01 5.09
CA SER A 685 -20.99 17.72 5.55
C SER A 685 -20.06 18.00 4.38
N SER A 686 -19.26 19.07 4.47
CA SER A 686 -18.25 19.34 3.46
C SER A 686 -17.25 18.17 3.37
N PRO A 687 -16.86 17.72 2.15
CA PRO A 687 -16.01 16.56 1.98
C PRO A 687 -14.58 16.79 2.50
N GLU A 688 -14.10 18.02 2.34
CA GLU A 688 -12.79 18.48 2.79
C GLU A 688 -12.96 19.68 3.72
N PRO A 689 -12.25 19.72 4.87
CA PRO A 689 -12.20 20.91 5.71
C PRO A 689 -11.50 22.04 4.98
N VAL A 690 -12.05 23.25 5.05
CA VAL A 690 -11.45 24.48 4.51
C VAL A 690 -10.39 24.96 5.49
N ALA A 691 -9.14 25.10 5.05
CA ALA A 691 -8.11 25.72 5.88
C ALA A 691 -8.36 27.24 5.93
N LEU A 692 -8.42 27.80 7.13
CA LEU A 692 -8.59 29.24 7.35
C LEU A 692 -7.30 29.93 7.78
N THR A 693 -6.22 29.15 7.92
CA THR A 693 -4.85 29.59 8.17
C THR A 693 -3.86 28.66 7.46
N GLU A 694 -2.66 29.15 7.16
CA GLU A 694 -1.58 28.36 6.57
C GLU A 694 -0.97 27.38 7.60
N SER A 695 -0.41 26.26 7.13
CA SER A 695 0.09 25.19 8.01
C SER A 695 1.31 25.55 8.88
N GLU A 696 1.96 26.68 8.62
CA GLU A 696 3.17 27.14 9.33
C GLU A 696 2.90 28.36 10.25
N THR A 697 1.63 28.72 10.45
CA THR A 697 1.22 29.84 11.31
C THR A 697 1.11 29.44 12.79
N GLU A 698 0.90 30.43 13.66
CA GLU A 698 0.76 30.28 15.12
C GLU A 698 -0.42 29.37 15.50
N TYR A 699 -1.48 29.39 14.69
CA TYR A 699 -2.69 28.61 14.91
C TYR A 699 -3.15 27.96 13.61
N VAL A 700 -3.28 26.63 13.60
CA VAL A 700 -3.79 25.90 12.43
C VAL A 700 -5.28 25.67 12.61
N ILE A 701 -6.11 26.36 11.82
CA ILE A 701 -7.57 26.33 11.91
C ILE A 701 -8.17 25.76 10.63
N ARG A 702 -9.02 24.74 10.77
CA ARG A 702 -9.74 24.12 9.66
C ARG A 702 -11.23 24.06 9.94
N CYS A 703 -12.06 24.47 9.00
CA CYS A 703 -13.51 24.50 9.13
C CYS A 703 -14.17 23.38 8.33
N THR A 704 -15.04 22.59 8.96
CA THR A 704 -15.96 21.66 8.31
C THR A 704 -17.38 22.21 8.39
N LYS A 705 -18.07 22.30 7.26
CA LYS A 705 -19.45 22.81 7.16
C LYS A 705 -20.43 21.64 7.29
N HIS A 706 -21.39 21.73 8.21
CA HIS A 706 -22.44 20.72 8.41
C HIS A 706 -23.80 21.35 8.15
N THR A 707 -24.48 20.89 7.09
CA THR A 707 -25.77 21.42 6.66
C THR A 707 -26.90 20.57 7.23
N PHE A 708 -27.91 21.22 7.82
CA PHE A 708 -29.19 20.65 8.24
C PHE A 708 -30.33 21.26 7.40
N THR A 709 -31.58 20.89 7.70
CA THR A 709 -32.74 21.42 6.96
C THR A 709 -32.83 22.94 7.05
N ASP A 710 -32.73 23.51 8.26
CA ASP A 710 -32.92 24.97 8.50
C ASP A 710 -31.70 25.67 9.12
N HIS A 711 -30.62 24.93 9.38
CA HIS A 711 -29.45 25.40 10.10
C HIS A 711 -28.15 24.91 9.46
N MET A 712 -27.05 25.60 9.74
CA MET A 712 -25.69 25.15 9.46
C MET A 712 -24.84 25.20 10.73
N VAL A 713 -24.06 24.15 10.95
CA VAL A 713 -23.05 24.09 12.01
C VAL A 713 -21.67 24.17 11.37
N PHE A 714 -20.86 25.11 11.81
CA PHE A 714 -19.45 25.23 11.43
C PHE A 714 -18.60 24.62 12.52
N GLN A 715 -17.91 23.53 12.21
CA GLN A 715 -16.96 22.88 13.10
C GLN A 715 -15.56 23.41 12.80
N PHE A 716 -14.91 24.02 13.78
CA PHE A 716 -13.52 24.47 13.67
C PHE A 716 -12.61 23.54 14.45
N ASP A 717 -11.73 22.85 13.74
CA ASP A 717 -10.64 22.09 14.32
C ASP A 717 -9.44 23.02 14.46
N CYS A 718 -9.15 23.40 15.69
CA CYS A 718 -8.13 24.37 16.05
C CYS A 718 -6.90 23.66 16.62
N THR A 719 -5.70 24.09 16.26
CA THR A 719 -4.45 23.60 16.87
C THR A 719 -3.52 24.77 17.18
N ASN A 720 -3.10 24.88 18.44
CA ASN A 720 -2.10 25.85 18.88
C ASN A 720 -0.69 25.29 18.61
N THR A 721 0.12 25.99 17.81
CA THR A 721 1.49 25.58 17.46
C THR A 721 2.55 26.30 18.30
N LEU A 722 2.14 27.17 19.22
CA LEU A 722 3.02 27.87 20.17
C LEU A 722 3.13 27.08 21.48
N ASN A 723 4.36 26.87 21.94
CA ASN A 723 4.68 25.98 23.08
C ASN A 723 4.85 26.71 24.42
N ASP A 724 4.81 28.04 24.39
CA ASP A 724 4.93 28.97 25.52
C ASP A 724 3.58 29.53 25.99
N GLN A 725 2.48 29.10 25.37
CA GLN A 725 1.13 29.53 25.73
C GLN A 725 0.10 28.41 25.57
N THR A 726 -0.96 28.49 26.38
CA THR A 726 -2.18 27.68 26.27
C THR A 726 -3.38 28.59 26.07
N LEU A 727 -4.25 28.25 25.12
CA LEU A 727 -5.45 29.05 24.85
C LEU A 727 -6.63 28.46 25.62
N GLU A 728 -7.44 29.31 26.25
CA GLU A 728 -8.70 28.92 26.89
C GLU A 728 -9.91 29.61 26.21
N ASN A 729 -11.07 28.98 26.31
CA ASN A 729 -12.35 29.47 25.79
C ASN A 729 -12.31 29.90 24.32
N VAL A 730 -11.65 29.11 23.47
CA VAL A 730 -11.46 29.45 22.06
C VAL A 730 -12.76 29.34 21.29
N THR A 731 -13.18 30.45 20.69
CA THR A 731 -14.36 30.57 19.83
C THR A 731 -13.98 31.17 18.49
N VAL A 732 -14.75 30.87 17.45
CA VAL A 732 -14.62 31.55 16.15
C VAL A 732 -15.90 32.36 15.93
N GLN A 733 -15.78 33.67 16.08
CA GLN A 733 -16.83 34.60 15.72
C GLN A 733 -16.92 34.71 14.21
N MET A 734 -18.14 34.66 13.70
CA MET A 734 -18.43 34.72 12.28
C MET A 734 -19.40 35.88 12.04
N GLU A 735 -19.07 36.75 11.08
CA GLU A 735 -19.93 37.85 10.65
C GLU A 735 -20.35 37.60 9.19
N PRO A 736 -21.63 37.29 8.93
CA PRO A 736 -22.13 37.05 7.58
C PRO A 736 -22.29 38.34 6.78
N THR A 737 -22.03 38.29 5.47
CA THR A 737 -22.35 39.38 4.53
C THR A 737 -23.83 39.48 4.20
N GLU A 738 -24.55 38.35 4.26
CA GLU A 738 -25.99 38.22 3.96
C GLU A 738 -26.81 37.94 5.22
N ALA A 739 -28.13 37.83 5.10
CA ALA A 739 -29.08 37.68 6.22
C ALA A 739 -29.05 36.31 6.96
N TYR A 740 -27.89 35.67 7.07
CA TYR A 740 -27.66 34.54 7.97
C TYR A 740 -27.64 35.04 9.42
N GLU A 741 -28.26 34.28 10.34
CA GLU A 741 -28.32 34.66 11.76
C GLU A 741 -27.44 33.72 12.59
N VAL A 742 -26.40 34.25 13.24
CA VAL A 742 -25.57 33.44 14.15
C VAL A 742 -26.27 33.27 15.49
N LEU A 743 -26.61 32.02 15.83
CA LEU A 743 -27.43 31.70 17.01
C LEU A 743 -26.58 31.51 18.27
N CYS A 744 -25.48 30.77 18.19
CA CYS A 744 -24.61 30.52 19.33
C CYS A 744 -23.19 30.09 18.95
N TYR A 745 -22.25 30.34 19.87
CA TYR A 745 -20.86 29.90 19.81
C TYR A 745 -20.58 28.88 20.92
N MET A 746 -19.86 27.82 20.59
CA MET A 746 -19.50 26.74 21.50
C MET A 746 -17.98 26.67 21.65
N PRO A 747 -17.40 27.17 22.76
CA PRO A 747 -15.96 27.28 22.91
C PRO A 747 -15.28 25.91 23.08
N ALA A 748 -14.07 25.79 22.52
CA ALA A 748 -13.11 24.80 22.97
C ALA A 748 -12.54 25.26 24.31
N ARG A 749 -12.72 24.45 25.36
CA ARG A 749 -12.38 24.85 26.75
C ARG A 749 -10.91 25.22 26.91
N SER A 750 -10.02 24.40 26.33
CA SER A 750 -8.58 24.61 26.39
C SER A 750 -7.91 23.99 25.16
N LEU A 751 -6.88 24.66 24.66
CA LEU A 751 -6.08 24.31 23.49
C LEU A 751 -4.57 24.38 23.85
N PRO A 752 -4.02 23.31 24.43
CA PRO A 752 -2.59 23.19 24.71
C PRO A 752 -1.74 23.04 23.45
N TYR A 753 -0.42 23.21 23.59
CA TYR A 753 0.55 23.03 22.51
C TYR A 753 0.39 21.69 21.78
N ASN A 754 0.21 21.74 20.46
CA ASN A 754 0.09 20.61 19.55
C ASN A 754 -1.01 19.59 19.92
N GLN A 755 -2.03 20.03 20.67
CA GLN A 755 -3.22 19.23 20.97
C GLN A 755 -4.43 19.85 20.28
N PRO A 756 -4.97 19.20 19.22
CA PRO A 756 -6.15 19.71 18.54
C PRO A 756 -7.36 19.76 19.46
N GLY A 757 -8.13 20.83 19.35
CA GLY A 757 -9.42 21.04 20.00
C GLY A 757 -10.46 21.48 18.99
N THR A 758 -11.73 21.28 19.31
CA THR A 758 -12.84 21.58 18.40
C THR A 758 -13.78 22.59 19.05
N CYS A 759 -14.14 23.64 18.33
CA CYS A 759 -15.20 24.57 18.67
C CYS A 759 -16.25 24.62 17.56
N TYR A 760 -17.45 25.11 17.88
CA TYR A 760 -18.57 25.14 16.92
C TYR A 760 -19.26 26.50 16.89
N THR A 761 -19.77 26.87 15.72
CA THR A 761 -20.65 28.02 15.51
C THR A 761 -21.94 27.55 14.84
N LEU A 762 -23.10 27.83 15.45
CA LEU A 762 -24.41 27.49 14.91
C LEU A 762 -25.02 28.71 14.23
N VAL A 763 -25.47 28.54 13.00
CA VAL A 763 -26.05 29.61 12.18
C VAL A 763 -27.40 29.13 11.63
N ALA A 764 -28.42 29.99 11.71
CA ALA A 764 -29.70 29.78 11.06
C ALA A 764 -29.65 30.27 9.61
N LEU A 765 -30.31 29.52 8.73
CA LEU A 765 -30.43 29.90 7.33
C LEU A 765 -31.39 31.09 7.17
N PRO A 766 -31.19 31.96 6.16
CA PRO A 766 -32.02 33.15 5.93
C PRO A 766 -33.51 32.79 5.80
N LYS A 767 -34.36 33.49 6.56
CA LYS A 767 -35.83 33.32 6.52
C LYS A 767 -36.55 34.38 5.69
N GLU A 768 -35.99 35.59 5.62
CA GLU A 768 -36.63 36.73 4.93
C GLU A 768 -36.44 36.66 3.41
N ASP A 769 -35.24 36.27 2.96
CA ASP A 769 -34.96 35.91 1.56
C ASP A 769 -34.38 34.48 1.50
N PRO A 770 -35.23 33.47 1.28
CA PRO A 770 -34.80 32.08 1.17
C PRO A 770 -33.88 31.78 -0.04
N THR A 771 -33.77 32.71 -1.01
CA THR A 771 -32.95 32.53 -2.21
C THR A 771 -31.50 32.95 -2.02
N ALA A 772 -31.22 33.81 -1.04
CA ALA A 772 -29.88 34.31 -0.68
C ALA A 772 -29.05 33.26 0.09
N VAL A 773 -28.80 32.10 -0.54
CA VAL A 773 -28.08 30.99 0.11
C VAL A 773 -26.55 31.13 0.06
N ALA A 774 -26.01 31.88 -0.90
CA ALA A 774 -24.58 32.14 -0.96
C ALA A 774 -24.22 33.26 0.03
N CYS A 775 -23.18 33.04 0.84
CA CYS A 775 -22.76 34.02 1.86
C CYS A 775 -21.27 33.88 2.13
N THR A 776 -20.60 35.01 2.34
CA THR A 776 -19.23 35.05 2.85
C THR A 776 -19.27 35.40 4.32
N PHE A 777 -18.45 34.74 5.14
CA PHE A 777 -18.34 34.98 6.56
C PHE A 777 -16.94 35.47 6.89
N SER A 778 -16.85 36.67 7.44
CA SER A 778 -15.60 37.11 8.06
C SER A 778 -15.42 36.42 9.40
N CYS A 779 -14.27 35.77 9.56
CA CYS A 779 -14.00 34.87 10.66
C CYS A 779 -12.92 35.45 11.59
N MET A 780 -13.20 35.49 12.89
CA MET A 780 -12.27 35.99 13.91
C MET A 780 -12.23 35.03 15.09
N MET A 781 -11.07 34.46 15.34
CA MET A 781 -10.84 33.59 16.49
C MET A 781 -10.63 34.45 17.74
N LYS A 782 -11.42 34.20 18.80
CA LYS A 782 -11.29 34.87 20.11
C LYS A 782 -10.97 33.87 21.20
N PHE A 783 -10.03 34.19 22.05
CA PHE A 783 -9.52 33.30 23.09
C PHE A 783 -8.88 34.07 24.23
N THR A 784 -8.68 33.38 25.36
CA THR A 784 -7.86 33.88 26.47
C THR A 784 -6.49 33.20 26.40
N VAL A 785 -5.42 33.99 26.32
CA VAL A 785 -4.03 33.51 26.35
C VAL A 785 -3.58 33.36 27.80
N LYS A 786 -3.04 32.19 28.13
CA LYS A 786 -2.30 31.96 29.37
C LYS A 786 -0.89 31.50 29.04
N ASP A 787 0.10 32.21 29.58
CA ASP A 787 1.49 31.82 29.44
C ASP A 787 1.72 30.46 30.12
N CYS A 788 2.55 29.61 29.51
CA CYS A 788 2.92 28.31 30.08
C CYS A 788 4.42 28.05 29.96
N ASP A 789 4.98 27.33 30.93
CA ASP A 789 6.39 26.92 30.88
C ASP A 789 6.60 25.89 29.74
N PRO A 790 7.48 26.15 28.75
CA PRO A 790 7.67 25.27 27.59
C PRO A 790 8.20 23.86 27.91
N THR A 791 8.71 23.64 29.13
CA THR A 791 9.28 22.36 29.58
C THR A 791 8.37 21.57 30.52
N THR A 792 7.59 22.24 31.38
CA THR A 792 6.67 21.57 32.31
C THR A 792 5.22 21.56 31.83
N GLY A 793 4.83 22.51 30.97
CA GLY A 793 3.46 22.72 30.52
C GLY A 793 2.52 23.28 31.58
N GLU A 794 3.05 23.78 32.71
CA GLU A 794 2.25 24.45 33.75
C GLU A 794 1.86 25.85 33.29
N THR A 795 0.57 26.18 33.39
CA THR A 795 -0.03 27.46 32.99
C THR A 795 -0.11 28.42 34.17
N ASP A 796 0.08 29.72 33.92
CA ASP A 796 -0.19 30.76 34.91
C ASP A 796 -1.71 30.91 35.19
N ASP A 797 -2.05 31.36 36.41
CA ASP A 797 -3.44 31.54 36.84
C ASP A 797 -4.12 32.77 36.17
N GLU A 798 -3.32 33.75 35.72
CA GLU A 798 -3.78 34.97 35.05
C GLU A 798 -3.59 34.85 33.53
N GLY A 799 -4.60 35.29 32.76
CA GLY A 799 -4.54 35.34 31.30
C GLY A 799 -5.23 36.60 30.76
N TYR A 800 -4.98 36.95 29.50
CA TYR A 800 -5.57 38.11 28.84
C TYR A 800 -6.33 37.70 27.57
N GLU A 801 -7.34 38.47 27.17
CA GLU A 801 -8.10 38.21 25.95
C GLU A 801 -7.33 38.68 24.71
N ASP A 802 -7.34 37.86 23.66
CA ASP A 802 -6.72 38.17 22.37
C ASP A 802 -7.60 37.69 21.20
N GLU A 803 -7.36 38.25 20.03
CA GLU A 803 -8.13 38.01 18.81
C GLU A 803 -7.21 37.76 17.61
N TYR A 804 -7.54 36.76 16.80
CA TYR A 804 -6.78 36.39 15.61
C TYR A 804 -7.71 36.35 14.38
N VAL A 805 -7.40 37.16 13.37
CA VAL A 805 -8.18 37.26 12.14
C VAL A 805 -7.88 36.03 11.28
N LEU A 806 -8.94 35.36 10.82
CA LEU A 806 -8.87 34.19 9.94
C LEU A 806 -9.23 34.58 8.50
N GLU A 807 -8.94 33.70 7.55
CA GLU A 807 -9.47 33.85 6.19
C GLU A 807 -11.01 33.80 6.17
N ASP A 808 -11.61 34.49 5.21
CA ASP A 808 -13.07 34.48 5.02
C ASP A 808 -13.55 33.08 4.61
N LEU A 809 -14.71 32.67 5.14
CA LEU A 809 -15.33 31.39 4.82
C LEU A 809 -16.53 31.59 3.89
N GLU A 810 -16.52 30.91 2.74
CA GLU A 810 -17.63 30.96 1.78
C GLU A 810 -18.60 29.78 1.93
N VAL A 811 -19.89 30.11 1.97
CA VAL A 811 -21.01 29.17 1.79
C VAL A 811 -21.58 29.38 0.40
N THR A 812 -21.75 28.29 -0.33
CA THR A 812 -22.20 28.27 -1.73
C THR A 812 -23.42 27.38 -1.88
N VAL A 813 -24.11 27.47 -3.03
CA VAL A 813 -25.24 26.59 -3.37
C VAL A 813 -24.90 25.11 -3.22
N ALA A 814 -23.67 24.73 -3.59
CA ALA A 814 -23.18 23.36 -3.47
C ALA A 814 -23.22 22.84 -2.02
N ASP A 815 -23.18 23.69 -1.00
CA ASP A 815 -23.27 23.29 0.41
C ASP A 815 -24.69 22.87 0.82
N HIS A 816 -25.70 23.32 0.07
CA HIS A 816 -27.12 22.99 0.27
C HIS A 816 -27.61 21.83 -0.61
N ILE A 817 -26.75 21.31 -1.49
CA ILE A 817 -27.09 20.24 -2.43
C ILE A 817 -26.21 19.01 -2.21
N GLN A 818 -26.85 17.84 -2.14
CA GLN A 818 -26.18 16.55 -2.15
C GLN A 818 -26.22 15.93 -3.55
N LYS A 819 -25.06 15.46 -4.03
CA LYS A 819 -24.92 14.77 -5.31
C LYS A 819 -25.69 13.46 -5.30
N VAL A 820 -26.56 13.23 -6.28
CA VAL A 820 -27.28 11.96 -6.46
C VAL A 820 -27.17 11.49 -7.89
N MET A 821 -26.76 10.24 -8.09
CA MET A 821 -26.70 9.63 -9.40
C MET A 821 -28.10 9.18 -9.83
N LYS A 822 -28.58 9.66 -10.98
CA LYS A 822 -29.76 9.12 -11.66
C LYS A 822 -29.29 8.38 -12.92
N LEU A 823 -29.66 7.10 -13.05
CA LEU A 823 -29.24 6.23 -14.16
C LEU A 823 -29.94 6.57 -15.48
N ASN A 824 -31.16 7.09 -15.40
CA ASN A 824 -31.94 7.59 -16.52
C ASN A 824 -32.48 8.97 -16.14
N PHE A 825 -31.85 10.01 -16.67
CA PHE A 825 -32.20 11.40 -16.34
C PHE A 825 -33.55 11.77 -16.92
N GLU A 826 -33.86 11.34 -18.15
CA GLU A 826 -35.12 11.66 -18.84
C GLU A 826 -36.32 11.09 -18.07
N ALA A 827 -36.23 9.85 -17.60
CA ALA A 827 -37.29 9.25 -16.79
C ALA A 827 -37.50 9.98 -15.46
N ALA A 828 -36.43 10.41 -14.78
CA ALA A 828 -36.53 11.21 -13.56
C ALA A 828 -37.07 12.63 -13.84
N TRP A 829 -36.71 13.21 -14.98
CA TRP A 829 -37.17 14.52 -15.45
C TRP A 829 -38.68 14.54 -15.73
N ASP A 830 -39.20 13.45 -16.28
CA ASP A 830 -40.63 13.25 -16.51
C ASP A 830 -41.38 12.91 -15.21
N GLU A 831 -40.76 12.18 -14.28
CA GLU A 831 -41.34 11.83 -12.98
C GLU A 831 -41.59 13.07 -12.10
N VAL A 832 -40.65 14.03 -12.08
CA VAL A 832 -40.80 15.28 -11.34
C VAL A 832 -41.93 16.16 -11.90
N GLY A 833 -42.18 16.09 -13.21
CA GLY A 833 -43.17 16.92 -13.89
C GLY A 833 -42.67 18.36 -14.14
N ASP A 834 -43.53 19.20 -14.72
CA ASP A 834 -43.23 20.57 -15.15
C ASP A 834 -43.87 21.66 -14.26
N GLU A 835 -44.49 21.27 -13.13
CA GLU A 835 -45.23 22.19 -12.24
C GLU A 835 -44.38 23.36 -11.72
N PHE A 836 -43.12 23.09 -11.35
CA PHE A 836 -42.15 24.11 -10.93
C PHE A 836 -40.94 24.18 -11.87
N GLU A 837 -41.15 24.07 -13.19
CA GLU A 837 -40.08 24.30 -14.18
C GLU A 837 -39.78 25.80 -14.33
N LYS A 838 -38.50 26.17 -14.24
CA LYS A 838 -38.03 27.52 -14.63
C LYS A 838 -36.82 27.41 -15.55
N GLU A 839 -36.71 28.34 -16.49
CA GLU A 839 -35.67 28.37 -17.52
C GLU A 839 -35.12 29.79 -17.70
N GLU A 840 -33.79 29.91 -17.66
CA GLU A 840 -33.08 31.17 -17.92
C GLU A 840 -31.83 30.96 -18.79
N THR A 841 -31.37 32.03 -19.44
CA THR A 841 -30.19 31.99 -20.32
C THR A 841 -29.13 32.96 -19.83
N PHE A 842 -27.92 32.43 -19.63
CA PHE A 842 -26.75 33.12 -19.10
C PHE A 842 -25.62 33.12 -20.12
N THR A 843 -24.72 34.12 -20.06
CA THR A 843 -23.53 34.19 -20.91
C THR A 843 -22.27 34.15 -20.03
N LEU A 844 -21.48 33.08 -20.17
CA LEU A 844 -20.25 32.85 -19.42
C LEU A 844 -19.08 33.56 -20.13
N SER A 845 -18.94 34.85 -19.85
CA SER A 845 -18.03 35.76 -20.56
C SER A 845 -16.53 35.42 -20.44
N THR A 846 -16.13 34.72 -19.38
CA THR A 846 -14.72 34.36 -19.11
C THR A 846 -14.32 32.98 -19.64
N ILE A 847 -15.28 32.13 -19.99
CA ILE A 847 -15.05 30.73 -20.34
C ILE A 847 -15.03 30.55 -21.85
N LYS A 848 -13.96 29.91 -22.35
CA LYS A 848 -13.70 29.77 -23.80
C LYS A 848 -13.86 28.34 -24.32
N THR A 849 -14.07 27.37 -23.45
CA THR A 849 -14.21 25.96 -23.81
C THR A 849 -15.44 25.36 -23.14
N LEU A 850 -16.06 24.38 -23.79
CA LEU A 850 -17.22 23.68 -23.22
C LEU A 850 -16.80 22.80 -22.04
N GLU A 851 -15.61 22.23 -22.08
CA GLU A 851 -15.04 21.38 -21.04
C GLU A 851 -14.85 22.15 -19.72
N GLU A 852 -14.30 23.36 -19.81
CA GLU A 852 -14.14 24.26 -18.66
C GLU A 852 -15.51 24.72 -18.12
N ALA A 853 -16.46 25.04 -19.01
CA ALA A 853 -17.82 25.41 -18.60
C ALA A 853 -18.49 24.27 -17.81
N VAL A 854 -18.45 23.05 -18.35
CA VAL A 854 -19.01 21.86 -17.70
C VAL A 854 -18.38 21.62 -16.33
N GLY A 855 -17.05 21.67 -16.24
CA GLY A 855 -16.32 21.49 -14.98
C GLY A 855 -16.71 22.53 -13.93
N ASN A 856 -16.80 23.81 -14.34
CA ASN A 856 -17.18 24.90 -13.44
C ASN A 856 -18.64 24.79 -12.98
N ILE A 857 -19.58 24.48 -13.87
CA ILE A 857 -21.01 24.32 -13.51
C ILE A 857 -21.19 23.16 -12.53
N VAL A 858 -20.56 22.00 -12.78
CA VAL A 858 -20.62 20.83 -11.89
C VAL A 858 -20.07 21.17 -10.50
N LYS A 859 -18.95 21.91 -10.44
CA LYS A 859 -18.34 22.33 -9.18
C LYS A 859 -19.22 23.36 -8.44
N PHE A 860 -19.75 24.34 -9.16
CA PHE A 860 -20.54 25.44 -8.63
C PHE A 860 -21.88 24.98 -8.05
N LEU A 861 -22.64 24.17 -8.81
CA LEU A 861 -23.94 23.66 -8.35
C LEU A 861 -23.79 22.48 -7.36
N GLY A 862 -22.63 21.82 -7.34
CA GLY A 862 -22.39 20.68 -6.45
C GLY A 862 -23.27 19.47 -6.76
N MET A 863 -23.70 19.30 -8.01
CA MET A 863 -24.59 18.22 -8.46
C MET A 863 -23.83 17.09 -9.17
N HIS A 864 -24.48 15.94 -9.38
CA HIS A 864 -23.88 14.80 -10.08
C HIS A 864 -24.22 14.84 -11.58
N PRO A 865 -23.22 14.78 -12.49
CA PRO A 865 -23.48 14.65 -13.92
C PRO A 865 -24.10 13.28 -14.24
N CYS A 866 -25.26 13.28 -14.89
CA CYS A 866 -25.95 12.08 -15.30
C CYS A 866 -25.54 11.66 -16.71
N GLU A 867 -25.59 10.36 -17.00
CA GLU A 867 -25.39 9.82 -18.37
C GLU A 867 -24.06 10.25 -19.03
N ARG A 868 -23.04 10.54 -18.21
CA ARG A 868 -21.71 11.02 -18.64
C ARG A 868 -21.75 12.33 -19.43
N SER A 869 -22.74 13.17 -19.16
CA SER A 869 -22.83 14.51 -19.73
C SER A 869 -21.70 15.44 -19.26
N ASP A 870 -20.80 15.00 -18.38
CA ASP A 870 -19.57 15.69 -18.01
C ASP A 870 -18.48 15.61 -19.10
N LYS A 871 -18.55 14.61 -20.00
CA LYS A 871 -17.61 14.49 -21.12
C LYS A 871 -18.13 15.19 -22.35
N VAL A 872 -17.42 16.22 -22.79
CA VAL A 872 -17.70 16.93 -24.04
C VAL A 872 -17.05 16.17 -25.20
N PRO A 873 -17.80 15.82 -26.26
CA PRO A 873 -17.22 15.22 -27.47
C PRO A 873 -16.38 16.22 -28.27
N ASP A 874 -15.24 15.77 -28.79
CA ASP A 874 -14.34 16.59 -29.62
C ASP A 874 -15.08 17.26 -30.80
N ASN A 875 -14.73 18.53 -31.08
CA ASN A 875 -15.24 19.34 -32.21
C ASN A 875 -16.75 19.64 -32.22
N LYS A 876 -17.42 19.65 -31.08
CA LYS A 876 -18.81 20.13 -30.98
C LYS A 876 -18.88 21.57 -30.45
N ASN A 877 -19.73 22.38 -31.07
CA ASN A 877 -20.05 23.73 -30.59
C ASN A 877 -21.28 23.75 -29.66
N THR A 878 -21.95 22.61 -29.49
CA THR A 878 -23.11 22.48 -28.59
C THR A 878 -22.94 21.26 -27.70
N HIS A 879 -23.37 21.40 -26.45
CA HIS A 879 -23.36 20.32 -25.48
C HIS A 879 -24.55 20.44 -24.53
N THR A 880 -25.01 19.33 -23.98
CA THR A 880 -26.09 19.32 -22.97
C THR A 880 -25.57 18.63 -21.72
N LEU A 881 -25.51 19.37 -20.63
CA LEU A 881 -25.13 18.90 -19.31
C LEU A 881 -26.39 18.57 -18.51
N LEU A 882 -26.46 17.36 -17.97
CA LEU A 882 -27.58 16.85 -17.18
C LEU A 882 -27.09 16.63 -15.75
N LEU A 883 -27.72 17.27 -14.78
CA LEU A 883 -27.28 17.27 -13.39
C LEU A 883 -28.42 16.84 -12.47
N ALA A 884 -28.13 15.92 -11.55
CA ALA A 884 -29.06 15.52 -10.51
C ALA A 884 -28.48 15.76 -9.12
N GLY A 885 -29.33 16.22 -8.22
CA GLY A 885 -29.02 16.45 -6.84
C GLY A 885 -30.27 16.40 -5.98
N VAL A 886 -30.05 16.46 -4.68
CA VAL A 886 -31.12 16.62 -3.69
C VAL A 886 -30.79 17.87 -2.92
N PHE A 887 -31.76 18.78 -2.79
CA PHE A 887 -31.66 19.96 -1.96
C PHE A 887 -32.01 19.61 -0.51
N ARG A 888 -31.44 20.35 0.45
CA ARG A 888 -31.72 20.19 1.90
C ARG A 888 -33.24 20.10 2.15
N GLY A 889 -33.65 19.20 3.04
CA GLY A 889 -35.07 18.82 3.22
C GLY A 889 -35.52 17.62 2.38
N GLY A 890 -34.65 17.08 1.50
CA GLY A 890 -34.93 15.86 0.75
C GLY A 890 -35.71 16.09 -0.54
N HIS A 891 -35.57 17.27 -1.15
CA HIS A 891 -36.24 17.64 -2.39
C HIS A 891 -35.34 17.36 -3.59
N ASP A 892 -35.76 16.47 -4.49
CA ASP A 892 -35.04 16.19 -5.73
C ASP A 892 -34.98 17.46 -6.61
N ILE A 893 -33.79 17.80 -7.10
CA ILE A 893 -33.57 18.92 -8.02
C ILE A 893 -32.81 18.39 -9.24
N LEU A 894 -33.37 18.62 -10.42
CA LEU A 894 -32.79 18.23 -11.70
C LEU A 894 -32.50 19.48 -12.51
N VAL A 895 -31.32 19.53 -13.13
CA VAL A 895 -30.89 20.66 -13.95
C VAL A 895 -30.44 20.16 -15.32
N ARG A 896 -30.95 20.80 -16.37
CA ARG A 896 -30.55 20.60 -17.76
C ARG A 896 -29.93 21.90 -18.27
N ALA A 897 -28.62 21.89 -18.50
CA ALA A 897 -27.88 23.03 -19.02
C ALA A 897 -27.48 22.79 -20.48
N ARG A 898 -28.08 23.53 -21.42
CA ARG A 898 -27.71 23.52 -22.84
C ARG A 898 -26.65 24.59 -23.09
N LEU A 899 -25.47 24.15 -23.49
CA LEU A 899 -24.30 24.98 -23.73
C LEU A 899 -24.09 25.17 -25.24
N LEU A 900 -23.81 26.41 -25.64
CA LEU A 900 -23.45 26.79 -27.01
C LEU A 900 -22.15 27.59 -26.97
N LEU A 901 -21.12 27.11 -27.65
CA LEU A 901 -19.84 27.77 -27.82
C LEU A 901 -19.85 28.60 -29.11
N LEU A 902 -19.82 29.92 -28.96
CA LEU A 902 -19.56 30.89 -30.03
C LEU A 902 -18.16 31.49 -29.79
N ASP A 903 -18.07 32.79 -29.47
CA ASP A 903 -16.83 33.43 -28.97
C ASP A 903 -16.67 33.24 -27.44
N THR A 904 -17.78 33.08 -26.73
CA THR A 904 -17.91 32.74 -25.32
C THR A 904 -19.01 31.68 -25.17
N VAL A 905 -19.10 31.02 -24.02
CA VAL A 905 -20.12 29.98 -23.80
C VAL A 905 -21.44 30.62 -23.37
N THR A 906 -22.50 30.44 -24.15
CA THR A 906 -23.87 30.75 -23.73
C THR A 906 -24.50 29.49 -23.14
N MET A 907 -25.19 29.63 -22.01
CA MET A 907 -25.80 28.54 -21.28
C MET A 907 -27.28 28.82 -21.04
N GLN A 908 -28.15 27.94 -21.53
CA GLN A 908 -29.56 27.91 -21.16
C GLN A 908 -29.74 26.86 -20.05
N VAL A 909 -30.15 27.28 -18.86
CA VAL A 909 -30.38 26.42 -17.69
C VAL A 909 -31.86 26.25 -17.48
N THR A 910 -32.32 25.01 -17.50
CA THR A 910 -33.68 24.61 -17.10
C THR A 910 -33.57 23.81 -15.81
N ALA A 911 -34.29 24.19 -14.77
CA ALA A 911 -34.31 23.50 -13.48
C ALA A 911 -35.73 23.01 -13.14
N ARG A 912 -35.83 21.81 -12.55
CA ARG A 912 -37.09 21.18 -12.11
C ARG A 912 -36.96 20.56 -10.73
N SER A 913 -37.99 20.75 -9.91
CA SER A 913 -38.18 20.09 -8.62
C SER A 913 -39.67 19.93 -8.33
N LEU A 914 -40.00 19.20 -7.26
CA LEU A 914 -41.36 19.10 -6.73
C LEU A 914 -41.75 20.31 -5.86
N GLU A 915 -40.80 21.21 -5.59
CA GLU A 915 -41.00 22.45 -4.83
C GLU A 915 -40.38 23.62 -5.59
N GLU A 916 -40.94 24.82 -5.39
CA GLU A 916 -40.48 26.03 -6.08
C GLU A 916 -39.11 26.52 -5.59
N LEU A 917 -38.87 26.48 -4.27
CA LEU A 917 -37.69 27.06 -3.63
C LEU A 917 -36.34 26.52 -4.17
N PRO A 918 -36.12 25.20 -4.33
CA PRO A 918 -34.89 24.68 -4.90
C PRO A 918 -34.61 25.18 -6.32
N VAL A 919 -35.66 25.40 -7.12
CA VAL A 919 -35.54 25.87 -8.51
C VAL A 919 -35.14 27.34 -8.53
N ASP A 920 -35.75 28.16 -7.67
CA ASP A 920 -35.41 29.58 -7.54
C ASP A 920 -33.97 29.80 -7.07
N ILE A 921 -33.51 29.02 -6.09
CA ILE A 921 -32.13 29.09 -5.62
C ILE A 921 -31.14 28.78 -6.76
N ILE A 922 -31.41 27.74 -7.56
CA ILE A 922 -30.52 27.38 -8.67
C ILE A 922 -30.42 28.53 -9.67
N LEU A 923 -31.54 29.12 -10.08
CA LEU A 923 -31.52 30.17 -11.09
C LEU A 923 -30.95 31.49 -10.55
N ALA A 924 -31.36 31.89 -9.34
CA ALA A 924 -30.86 33.10 -8.67
C ALA A 924 -29.36 33.05 -8.40
N SER A 925 -28.79 31.86 -8.21
CA SER A 925 -27.35 31.72 -7.96
C SER A 925 -26.51 31.62 -9.23
N VAL A 926 -27.12 31.26 -10.37
CA VAL A 926 -26.42 31.19 -11.66
C VAL A 926 -26.39 32.56 -12.33
N GLY A 927 -27.42 33.40 -12.12
CA GLY A 927 -27.48 34.79 -12.55
C GLY A 927 -26.60 35.71 -11.73
#